data_AF-A0A172THS0-F1
#
_entry.id   AF-A0A172THS0-F1
#
_cell.length_a   1.000
_cell.length_b   1.000
_cell.length_c   1.000
_cell.angle_alpha   90.00
_cell.angle_beta   90.00
_cell.angle_gamma   90.00
#
_symmetry.space_group_name_H-M   'P 1'
#
loop_
_entity.id
_entity.type
_entity.pdbx_description
1 polymer ?
#
loop_
_entity_poly.entity_id
_entity_poly.type
_entity_poly.pdbx_seq_one_letter_code
_entity_poly.pdbx_strand_id
1 'polypeptide(L)'
;MTPIQFGNDHVTIILSDHHEGLWAYRVAAEDITIPVYAPRIQLNGTDIQCDVKQFQLNNNEPLLLPNGSVEYQVTGPVTVQPSLFLTITFRIAPTSPVIRFKYTFSSTGLLHMTKTNGSDELDYFSYNLKHFQPTEIRLSDYNELVHSYTLSEHRVQPSWFKYERMLMGPLLAAEDGSHTVLSGYEHGSQYPDMYTGFQLHSDYTVTVSAKKGNYPNLHALHPEESYTSIWFQFAVVRGSLKEMEHCYRTFILEDISLCNASRKPYIYYNTWAYQERNRHWNRSKYLDSMHLERVLNEIDTAAGLGVEVYVIDTGWYEKTGDWNVDLTRFPDGLQTVKARLDQYGMQLGLWFDPKVAAVSSQILKDHKHCAVSKNGIEPPPFAVWETELSQRMCLVSEYGDAFADHLIRLHQELGVTYFKWDAVGQYECDAAGHGHGSLTDSYEEREQSFAFRLATRLGELAERIALACPGAIIDLDVTESYRSFGLSFLTAGKYFLVNNGPYFPNYNVPADEKDPYYNYNLFFYPGPARGWICRTPLTYDKWIPSVLLLTHYLPDDPVTNQTVNIASLILGQNGLWGDLLGISQEGVSYIASLLGMYKQIREDMTAAPLLQTGQPGTNPEVYEKVNPVSGRGAVVLFANSFGQPFHKARNVQHTYITRNIVHEAVWCTPGVLVSIQEDGYAVIQAEFNEPGAAIIFFGVH
;
A
#
# COMPACT_ATOMS: atom_id res chain seq x y z
N MET A 1 -2.21 -24.80 -35.72
CA MET A 1 -1.05 -24.81 -34.80
C MET A 1 -1.54 -25.26 -33.44
N THR A 2 -0.65 -25.77 -32.59
CA THR A 2 -1.03 -26.20 -31.23
C THR A 2 -1.34 -24.96 -30.38
N PRO A 3 -2.47 -24.91 -29.66
CA PRO A 3 -2.76 -23.82 -28.73
C PRO A 3 -1.67 -23.72 -27.66
N ILE A 4 -1.26 -22.50 -27.30
CA ILE A 4 -0.37 -22.26 -26.16
C ILE A 4 -1.24 -22.30 -24.91
N GLN A 5 -0.86 -23.17 -23.96
CA GLN A 5 -1.54 -23.29 -22.67
C GLN A 5 -0.52 -23.40 -21.55
N PHE A 6 -0.73 -22.65 -20.47
CA PHE A 6 0.09 -22.69 -19.26
C PHE A 6 -0.76 -22.22 -18.06
N GLY A 7 -0.32 -22.52 -16.84
CA GLY A 7 -1.11 -22.23 -15.65
C GLY A 7 -0.60 -22.92 -14.40
N ASN A 8 -1.50 -23.07 -13.42
CA ASN A 8 -1.29 -23.79 -12.17
C ASN A 8 -2.53 -24.67 -11.87
N ASP A 9 -2.65 -25.16 -10.64
CA ASP A 9 -3.75 -26.03 -10.22
C ASP A 9 -5.12 -25.32 -10.13
N HIS A 10 -5.16 -23.98 -10.26
CA HIS A 10 -6.36 -23.15 -10.17
C HIS A 10 -6.79 -22.55 -11.52
N VAL A 11 -5.84 -22.24 -12.41
CA VAL A 11 -6.09 -21.56 -13.69
C VAL A 11 -5.29 -22.16 -14.82
N THR A 12 -5.89 -22.25 -16.01
CA THR A 12 -5.17 -22.37 -17.28
C THR A 12 -5.42 -21.14 -18.15
N ILE A 13 -4.34 -20.52 -18.63
CA ILE A 13 -4.38 -19.51 -19.68
C ILE A 13 -4.31 -20.19 -21.04
N ILE A 14 -5.20 -19.79 -21.95
CA ILE A 14 -5.29 -20.37 -23.29
C ILE A 14 -5.10 -19.26 -24.32
N LEU A 15 -4.14 -19.43 -25.23
CA LEU A 15 -3.98 -18.60 -26.42
C LEU A 15 -4.13 -19.47 -27.67
N SER A 16 -5.17 -19.21 -28.48
CA SER A 16 -5.45 -19.99 -29.69
C SER A 16 -6.34 -19.27 -30.69
N ASP A 17 -6.17 -19.58 -31.97
CA ASP A 17 -7.06 -19.14 -33.06
C ASP A 17 -8.49 -19.71 -32.99
N HIS A 18 -8.78 -20.62 -32.05
CA HIS A 18 -10.01 -21.43 -32.03
C HIS A 18 -11.00 -21.04 -30.94
N HIS A 19 -10.68 -20.05 -30.12
CA HIS A 19 -11.56 -19.56 -29.05
C HIS A 19 -11.87 -18.08 -29.26
N GLU A 20 -12.95 -17.63 -28.62
CA GLU A 20 -13.33 -16.22 -28.63
C GLU A 20 -12.35 -15.41 -27.76
N GLY A 21 -11.90 -14.23 -28.23
CA GLY A 21 -10.94 -13.37 -27.52
C GLY A 21 -9.47 -13.54 -27.96
N LEU A 22 -8.60 -12.70 -27.39
CA LEU A 22 -7.13 -12.75 -27.59
C LEU A 22 -6.50 -13.89 -26.80
N TRP A 23 -6.98 -14.06 -25.57
CA TRP A 23 -6.65 -15.15 -24.66
C TRP A 23 -7.86 -15.40 -23.74
N ALA A 24 -7.89 -16.54 -23.06
CA ALA A 24 -8.93 -16.83 -22.09
C ALA A 24 -8.39 -17.36 -20.77
N TYR A 25 -9.11 -17.00 -19.71
CA TYR A 25 -8.94 -17.55 -18.38
C TYR A 25 -9.87 -18.75 -18.23
N ARG A 26 -9.32 -19.95 -18.04
CA ARG A 26 -10.09 -21.15 -17.71
C ARG A 26 -9.84 -21.57 -16.27
N VAL A 27 -10.91 -21.74 -15.50
CA VAL A 27 -10.84 -22.30 -14.14
C VAL A 27 -10.40 -23.76 -14.26
N ALA A 28 -9.32 -24.15 -13.56
CA ALA A 28 -8.80 -25.50 -13.65
C ALA A 28 -9.84 -26.53 -13.14
N ALA A 29 -9.93 -27.66 -13.83
CA ALA A 29 -10.90 -28.73 -13.58
C ALA A 29 -12.39 -28.36 -13.73
N GLU A 30 -12.72 -27.15 -14.23
CA GLU A 30 -14.08 -26.71 -14.52
C GLU A 30 -14.25 -26.32 -15.99
N ASP A 31 -15.49 -26.35 -16.50
CA ASP A 31 -15.82 -25.94 -17.87
C ASP A 31 -16.15 -24.44 -17.96
N ILE A 32 -15.49 -23.63 -17.12
CA ILE A 32 -15.70 -22.17 -17.05
C ILE A 32 -14.50 -21.50 -17.70
N THR A 33 -14.78 -20.79 -18.79
CA THR A 33 -13.79 -20.06 -19.57
C THR A 33 -14.31 -18.64 -19.80
N ILE A 34 -13.53 -17.64 -19.38
CA ILE A 34 -13.82 -16.23 -19.62
C ILE A 34 -12.88 -15.71 -20.71
N PRO A 35 -13.39 -15.35 -21.90
CA PRO A 35 -12.58 -14.75 -22.94
C PRO A 35 -12.19 -13.33 -22.57
N VAL A 36 -10.94 -12.96 -22.89
CA VAL A 36 -10.41 -11.60 -22.75
C VAL A 36 -10.03 -11.10 -24.14
N TYR A 37 -10.67 -10.01 -24.55
CA TYR A 37 -10.53 -9.46 -25.90
C TYR A 37 -9.34 -8.52 -26.00
N ALA A 38 -8.80 -8.39 -27.22
CA ALA A 38 -7.54 -7.71 -27.48
C ALA A 38 -7.60 -6.20 -27.18
N PRO A 39 -6.44 -5.58 -26.91
CA PRO A 39 -6.34 -4.13 -26.80
C PRO A 39 -6.81 -3.42 -28.08
N ARG A 40 -7.31 -2.19 -27.93
CA ARG A 40 -7.50 -1.23 -29.04
C ARG A 40 -6.59 -0.04 -28.79
N ILE A 41 -5.81 0.34 -29.79
CA ILE A 41 -4.85 1.45 -29.70
C ILE A 41 -4.98 2.34 -30.92
N GLN A 42 -4.91 3.66 -30.74
CA GLN A 42 -4.85 4.56 -31.88
C GLN A 42 -3.40 4.81 -32.33
N LEU A 43 -3.12 4.44 -33.58
CA LEU A 43 -1.81 4.61 -34.21
C LEU A 43 -1.92 5.48 -35.46
N ASN A 44 -1.10 6.52 -35.54
CA ASN A 44 -1.08 7.48 -36.64
C ASN A 44 -2.50 8.01 -36.98
N GLY A 45 -3.35 8.22 -35.95
CA GLY A 45 -4.73 8.70 -36.10
C GLY A 45 -5.75 7.64 -36.54
N THR A 46 -5.38 6.36 -36.57
CA THR A 46 -6.28 5.24 -36.91
C THR A 46 -6.40 4.28 -35.73
N ASP A 47 -7.62 3.86 -35.41
CA ASP A 47 -7.86 2.86 -34.37
C ASP A 47 -7.48 1.45 -34.86
N ILE A 48 -6.63 0.77 -34.10
CA ILE A 48 -6.10 -0.55 -34.41
C ILE A 48 -6.55 -1.52 -33.32
N GLN A 49 -7.37 -2.51 -33.70
CA GLN A 49 -7.67 -3.66 -32.87
C GLN A 49 -6.46 -4.62 -32.89
N CYS A 50 -5.87 -4.88 -31.73
CA CYS A 50 -4.59 -5.60 -31.61
C CYS A 50 -4.74 -7.12 -31.57
N ASP A 51 -5.58 -7.68 -32.44
CA ASP A 51 -5.76 -9.13 -32.53
C ASP A 51 -4.50 -9.81 -33.08
N VAL A 52 -4.02 -10.83 -32.38
CA VAL A 52 -2.89 -11.66 -32.79
C VAL A 52 -3.39 -13.07 -33.06
N LYS A 53 -3.19 -13.57 -34.27
CA LYS A 53 -3.55 -14.95 -34.64
C LYS A 53 -2.56 -15.96 -34.06
N GLN A 54 -1.27 -15.65 -34.13
CA GLN A 54 -0.21 -16.59 -33.78
C GLN A 54 0.77 -15.96 -32.80
N PHE A 55 0.68 -16.42 -31.56
CA PHE A 55 1.67 -16.15 -30.54
C PHE A 55 2.80 -17.18 -30.59
N GLN A 56 3.99 -16.75 -30.19
CA GLN A 56 5.15 -17.58 -29.91
C GLN A 56 5.57 -17.36 -28.47
N LEU A 57 5.98 -18.42 -27.76
CA LEU A 57 6.57 -18.29 -26.43
C LEU A 57 7.98 -17.74 -26.57
N ASN A 58 8.28 -16.65 -25.87
CA ASN A 58 9.62 -16.08 -25.86
C ASN A 58 10.56 -17.00 -25.06
N ASN A 59 11.80 -17.15 -25.54
CA ASN A 59 12.89 -17.89 -24.89
C ASN A 59 12.70 -19.40 -24.65
N ASN A 60 11.69 -20.05 -25.25
CA ASN A 60 11.37 -21.49 -25.12
C ASN A 60 11.08 -22.02 -23.70
N GLU A 61 11.55 -21.37 -22.64
CA GLU A 61 11.33 -21.70 -21.22
C GLU A 61 10.82 -20.47 -20.45
N PRO A 62 9.83 -20.64 -19.55
CA PRO A 62 9.34 -19.56 -18.71
C PRO A 62 10.32 -19.22 -17.57
N LEU A 63 10.25 -17.99 -17.07
CA LEU A 63 11.15 -17.49 -16.02
C LEU A 63 10.59 -17.83 -14.63
N LEU A 64 11.34 -18.59 -13.83
CA LEU A 64 11.03 -18.83 -12.42
C LEU A 64 11.52 -17.65 -11.55
N LEU A 65 10.63 -17.09 -10.73
CA LEU A 65 10.89 -15.92 -9.89
C LEU A 65 11.19 -16.32 -8.43
N PRO A 66 11.81 -15.42 -7.62
CA PRO A 66 12.24 -15.74 -6.26
C PRO A 66 11.14 -16.22 -5.30
N ASN A 67 9.89 -15.80 -5.53
CA ASN A 67 8.74 -16.23 -4.73
C ASN A 67 8.07 -17.53 -5.25
N GLY A 68 8.68 -18.20 -6.23
CA GLY A 68 8.13 -19.40 -6.87
C GLY A 68 7.11 -19.14 -7.98
N SER A 69 6.74 -17.89 -8.24
CA SER A 69 5.89 -17.54 -9.38
C SER A 69 6.61 -17.81 -10.71
N VAL A 70 5.85 -18.11 -11.75
CA VAL A 70 6.36 -18.34 -13.10
C VAL A 70 5.90 -17.22 -14.02
N GLU A 71 6.85 -16.62 -14.74
CA GLU A 71 6.59 -15.58 -15.74
C GLU A 71 6.68 -16.15 -17.17
N TYR A 72 5.60 -15.99 -17.91
CA TYR A 72 5.46 -16.39 -19.31
C TYR A 72 5.39 -15.14 -20.17
N GLN A 73 6.13 -15.13 -21.28
CA GLN A 73 6.05 -14.07 -22.28
C GLN A 73 5.68 -14.66 -23.62
N VAL A 74 4.64 -14.13 -24.24
CA VAL A 74 4.18 -14.54 -25.57
C VAL A 74 4.11 -13.34 -26.47
N THR A 75 4.65 -13.46 -27.69
CA THR A 75 4.71 -12.36 -28.66
C THR A 75 4.15 -12.79 -30.01
N GLY A 76 3.45 -11.89 -30.68
CA GLY A 76 3.02 -12.10 -32.06
C GLY A 76 2.68 -10.80 -32.79
N PRO A 77 2.66 -10.83 -34.13
CA PRO A 77 2.31 -9.67 -34.94
C PRO A 77 0.80 -9.40 -34.90
N VAL A 78 0.42 -8.13 -34.83
CA VAL A 78 -0.98 -7.70 -34.91
C VAL A 78 -1.50 -7.91 -36.33
N THR A 79 -2.64 -8.59 -36.46
CA THR A 79 -3.17 -9.10 -37.73
C THR A 79 -3.42 -7.99 -38.76
N VAL A 80 -3.99 -6.87 -38.31
CA VAL A 80 -4.34 -5.73 -39.17
C VAL A 80 -3.19 -4.74 -39.36
N GLN A 81 -2.12 -4.87 -38.57
CA GLN A 81 -0.92 -4.04 -38.64
C GLN A 81 0.33 -4.90 -38.34
N PRO A 82 0.83 -5.71 -39.31
CA PRO A 82 1.87 -6.70 -39.05
C PRO A 82 3.25 -6.16 -38.64
N SER A 83 3.48 -4.86 -38.80
CA SER A 83 4.68 -4.19 -38.27
C SER A 83 4.61 -3.93 -36.76
N LEU A 84 3.41 -3.94 -36.17
CA LEU A 84 3.16 -3.84 -34.74
C LEU A 84 3.14 -5.24 -34.12
N PHE A 85 3.88 -5.42 -33.04
CA PHE A 85 3.95 -6.66 -32.27
C PHE A 85 3.37 -6.43 -30.88
N LEU A 86 2.50 -7.34 -30.47
CA LEU A 86 1.95 -7.39 -29.13
C LEU A 86 2.64 -8.51 -28.36
N THR A 87 3.24 -8.15 -27.23
CA THR A 87 3.75 -9.08 -26.23
C THR A 87 2.84 -9.06 -25.01
N ILE A 88 2.45 -10.23 -24.53
CA ILE A 88 1.75 -10.38 -23.25
C ILE A 88 2.70 -11.05 -22.27
N THR A 89 2.94 -10.40 -21.14
CA THR A 89 3.66 -11.01 -20.01
C THR A 89 2.63 -11.45 -18.99
N PHE A 90 2.64 -12.72 -18.60
CA PHE A 90 1.83 -13.28 -17.51
C PHE A 90 2.74 -13.67 -16.36
N ARG A 91 2.34 -13.37 -15.12
CA ARG A 91 2.96 -13.88 -13.90
C ARG A 91 1.91 -14.64 -13.11
N ILE A 92 2.17 -15.92 -12.87
CA ILE A 92 1.25 -16.86 -12.23
C ILE A 92 1.95 -17.41 -10.98
N ALA A 93 1.37 -17.15 -9.81
CA ALA A 93 1.84 -17.72 -8.55
C ALA A 93 1.41 -19.19 -8.44
N PRO A 94 2.15 -20.05 -7.73
CA PRO A 94 1.85 -21.47 -7.66
C PRO A 94 0.50 -21.78 -6.99
N THR A 95 0.11 -20.96 -6.01
CA THR A 95 -1.01 -21.20 -5.08
C THR A 95 -2.20 -20.27 -5.29
N SER A 96 -2.16 -19.40 -6.30
CA SER A 96 -3.17 -18.36 -6.47
C SER A 96 -4.01 -18.55 -7.73
N PRO A 97 -5.34 -18.35 -7.68
CA PRO A 97 -6.15 -18.16 -8.87
C PRO A 97 -5.91 -16.78 -9.52
N VAL A 98 -5.31 -15.83 -8.81
CA VAL A 98 -5.07 -14.47 -9.33
C VAL A 98 -3.85 -14.49 -10.24
N ILE A 99 -4.02 -14.10 -11.50
CA ILE A 99 -2.91 -13.87 -12.42
C ILE A 99 -2.59 -12.38 -12.49
N ARG A 100 -1.33 -12.06 -12.71
CA ARG A 100 -0.91 -10.72 -13.16
C ARG A 100 -0.54 -10.77 -14.63
N PHE A 101 -0.87 -9.75 -15.39
CA PHE A 101 -0.43 -9.64 -16.78
C PHE A 101 -0.23 -8.20 -17.22
N LYS A 102 0.56 -7.99 -18.28
CA LYS A 102 0.74 -6.67 -18.91
C LYS A 102 0.97 -6.81 -20.41
N TYR A 103 0.75 -5.73 -21.14
CA TYR A 103 0.95 -5.65 -22.58
C TYR A 103 2.17 -4.79 -22.91
N THR A 104 2.99 -5.25 -23.85
CA THR A 104 4.05 -4.46 -24.46
C THR A 104 3.84 -4.40 -25.97
N PHE A 105 3.76 -3.18 -26.49
CA PHE A 105 3.63 -2.87 -27.91
C PHE A 105 5.00 -2.45 -28.44
N SER A 106 5.48 -3.16 -29.45
CA SER A 106 6.73 -2.87 -30.14
C SER A 106 6.49 -2.83 -31.64
N SER A 107 7.39 -2.20 -32.40
CA SER A 107 7.20 -2.07 -33.84
C SER A 107 8.50 -2.27 -34.61
N THR A 108 8.43 -2.97 -35.75
CA THR A 108 9.56 -3.12 -36.68
C THR A 108 9.75 -1.89 -37.58
N GLY A 109 8.80 -0.96 -37.57
CA GLY A 109 8.87 0.33 -38.26
C GLY A 109 8.47 1.47 -37.34
N LEU A 110 8.47 2.71 -37.83
CA LEU A 110 8.03 3.86 -37.04
C LEU A 110 6.49 3.98 -37.05
N LEU A 111 5.87 3.88 -35.88
CA LEU A 111 4.46 4.18 -35.63
C LEU A 111 4.38 5.19 -34.48
N HIS A 112 3.31 5.97 -34.42
CA HIS A 112 3.09 6.88 -33.31
C HIS A 112 1.76 6.56 -32.64
N MET A 113 1.76 6.42 -31.32
CA MET A 113 0.54 6.41 -30.54
C MET A 113 -0.05 7.82 -30.54
N THR A 114 -1.32 7.94 -30.91
CA THR A 114 -1.97 9.24 -31.07
C THR A 114 -3.15 9.43 -30.13
N LYS A 115 -3.53 10.69 -29.93
CA LYS A 115 -4.68 11.13 -29.14
C LYS A 115 -5.54 12.10 -29.97
N THR A 116 -6.20 11.64 -31.03
CA THR A 116 -6.93 12.56 -31.93
C THR A 116 -8.04 13.35 -31.24
N ASN A 117 -8.60 12.82 -30.15
CA ASN A 117 -9.67 13.47 -29.38
C ASN A 117 -9.14 14.25 -28.15
N GLY A 118 -7.82 14.32 -27.96
CA GLY A 118 -7.19 15.03 -26.84
C GLY A 118 -7.14 14.24 -25.51
N SER A 119 -7.50 12.97 -25.51
CA SER A 119 -7.37 12.03 -24.38
C SER A 119 -6.66 10.76 -24.82
N ASP A 120 -6.25 9.92 -23.86
CA ASP A 120 -5.65 8.62 -24.20
C ASP A 120 -6.66 7.75 -24.96
N GLU A 121 -6.26 7.28 -26.14
CA GLU A 121 -7.02 6.40 -27.04
C GLU A 121 -6.45 4.98 -27.00
N LEU A 122 -6.49 4.41 -25.79
CA LEU A 122 -5.99 3.06 -25.50
C LEU A 122 -6.97 2.32 -24.60
N ASP A 123 -7.56 1.25 -25.15
CA ASP A 123 -8.28 0.24 -24.41
C ASP A 123 -7.35 -0.94 -24.20
N TYR A 124 -7.09 -1.32 -22.95
CA TYR A 124 -6.13 -2.36 -22.61
C TYR A 124 -6.67 -3.75 -22.88
N PHE A 125 -7.90 -4.03 -22.46
CA PHE A 125 -8.61 -5.28 -22.73
C PHE A 125 -10.08 -5.14 -22.35
N SER A 126 -10.91 -6.08 -22.81
CA SER A 126 -12.30 -6.18 -22.39
C SER A 126 -12.72 -7.61 -22.09
N TYR A 127 -13.82 -7.77 -21.36
CA TYR A 127 -14.46 -9.04 -21.01
C TYR A 127 -15.94 -8.79 -20.70
N ASN A 128 -16.77 -9.83 -20.73
CA ASN A 128 -18.22 -9.69 -20.59
C ASN A 128 -18.74 -10.14 -19.22
N LEU A 129 -19.62 -9.34 -18.60
CA LEU A 129 -20.22 -9.57 -17.28
C LEU A 129 -21.74 -9.77 -17.32
N LYS A 130 -22.33 -10.16 -18.47
CA LYS A 130 -23.80 -10.21 -18.67
C LYS A 130 -24.57 -11.04 -17.63
N HIS A 131 -23.92 -12.01 -16.99
CA HIS A 131 -24.52 -12.88 -15.97
C HIS A 131 -24.05 -12.59 -14.56
N PHE A 132 -23.19 -11.58 -14.39
CA PHE A 132 -22.58 -11.25 -13.11
C PHE A 132 -23.15 -9.92 -12.56
N GLN A 133 -23.17 -9.82 -11.24
CA GLN A 133 -23.49 -8.60 -10.52
C GLN A 133 -22.18 -7.94 -10.06
N PRO A 134 -21.74 -6.81 -10.65
CA PRO A 134 -20.48 -6.21 -10.28
C PRO A 134 -20.58 -5.33 -9.02
N THR A 135 -19.45 -5.26 -8.32
CA THR A 135 -19.13 -4.34 -7.23
C THR A 135 -17.78 -3.70 -7.54
N GLU A 136 -17.76 -2.39 -7.63
CA GLU A 136 -16.54 -1.59 -7.75
C GLU A 136 -15.90 -1.45 -6.37
N ILE A 137 -14.59 -1.69 -6.26
CA ILE A 137 -13.82 -1.46 -5.03
C ILE A 137 -12.80 -0.36 -5.31
N ARG A 138 -12.93 0.74 -4.56
CA ARG A 138 -12.00 1.87 -4.61
C ARG A 138 -11.11 1.86 -3.38
N LEU A 139 -9.83 2.12 -3.59
CA LEU A 139 -8.82 2.08 -2.54
C LEU A 139 -8.41 3.49 -2.09
N SER A 140 -8.51 4.49 -2.96
CA SER A 140 -7.84 5.78 -2.83
C SER A 140 -8.82 6.95 -2.66
N ASP A 141 -9.99 6.72 -2.07
CA ASP A 141 -10.89 7.81 -1.71
C ASP A 141 -10.36 8.51 -0.45
N TYR A 142 -9.89 9.75 -0.60
CA TYR A 142 -9.37 10.52 0.52
C TYR A 142 -10.51 11.08 1.37
N ASN A 143 -10.55 10.70 2.65
CA ASN A 143 -11.59 11.13 3.57
C ASN A 143 -11.06 12.20 4.52
N GLU A 144 -11.40 13.46 4.26
CA GLU A 144 -10.95 14.61 5.06
C GLU A 144 -11.36 14.54 6.54
N LEU A 145 -12.44 13.84 6.87
CA LEU A 145 -12.90 13.71 8.26
C LEU A 145 -11.89 12.92 9.11
N VAL A 146 -11.30 11.88 8.54
CA VAL A 146 -10.31 11.01 9.20
C VAL A 146 -8.88 11.28 8.72
N HIS A 147 -8.73 12.12 7.69
CA HIS A 147 -7.47 12.52 7.03
C HIS A 147 -6.59 11.32 6.71
N SER A 148 -7.17 10.43 5.91
CA SER A 148 -6.59 9.18 5.45
C SER A 148 -7.30 8.76 4.18
N TYR A 149 -6.62 8.00 3.32
CA TYR A 149 -7.27 7.21 2.29
C TYR A 149 -8.19 6.16 2.93
N THR A 150 -9.31 5.87 2.27
CA THR A 150 -10.32 4.90 2.70
C THR A 150 -10.75 3.99 1.57
N LEU A 151 -11.10 2.75 1.93
CA LEU A 151 -11.69 1.78 1.02
C LEU A 151 -13.19 2.03 0.91
N SER A 152 -13.73 1.99 -0.30
CA SER A 152 -15.17 2.05 -0.54
C SER A 152 -15.63 1.00 -1.56
N GLU A 153 -16.79 0.41 -1.33
CA GLU A 153 -17.37 -0.63 -2.19
C GLU A 153 -18.72 -0.16 -2.74
N HIS A 154 -18.88 -0.18 -4.06
CA HIS A 154 -20.07 0.33 -4.75
C HIS A 154 -20.66 -0.74 -5.65
N ARG A 155 -21.84 -1.26 -5.28
CA ARG A 155 -22.58 -2.18 -6.14
C ARG A 155 -23.00 -1.47 -7.43
N VAL A 156 -22.53 -1.99 -8.56
CA VAL A 156 -22.79 -1.45 -9.89
C VAL A 156 -24.25 -1.66 -10.26
N GLN A 157 -24.95 -0.58 -10.58
CA GLN A 157 -26.36 -0.63 -10.93
C GLN A 157 -26.54 -0.98 -12.41
N PRO A 158 -27.59 -1.72 -12.82
CA PRO A 158 -27.86 -1.98 -14.24
C PRO A 158 -28.00 -0.72 -15.09
N SER A 159 -28.47 0.38 -14.49
CA SER A 159 -28.54 1.68 -15.16
C SER A 159 -27.16 2.22 -15.56
N TRP A 160 -26.08 1.85 -14.85
CA TRP A 160 -24.73 2.30 -15.15
C TRP A 160 -24.20 1.67 -16.43
N PHE A 161 -24.53 0.41 -16.72
CA PHE A 161 -24.27 -0.21 -18.04
C PHE A 161 -25.11 0.46 -19.14
N LYS A 162 -26.41 0.67 -18.89
CA LYS A 162 -27.31 1.34 -19.86
C LYS A 162 -26.80 2.71 -20.30
N TYR A 163 -26.18 3.46 -19.39
CA TYR A 163 -25.64 4.79 -19.65
C TYR A 163 -24.11 4.78 -19.81
N GLU A 164 -23.51 3.60 -19.98
CA GLU A 164 -22.09 3.41 -20.27
C GLU A 164 -21.18 4.24 -19.35
N ARG A 165 -21.51 4.21 -18.05
CA ARG A 165 -20.77 4.94 -17.03
C ARG A 165 -19.39 4.33 -16.87
N MET A 166 -18.36 5.16 -16.76
CA MET A 166 -17.05 4.69 -16.35
C MET A 166 -16.92 4.61 -14.82
N LEU A 167 -16.32 3.52 -14.34
CA LEU A 167 -15.98 3.29 -12.94
C LEU A 167 -14.51 3.60 -12.69
N MET A 168 -14.21 4.09 -11.49
CA MET A 168 -12.86 4.43 -11.07
C MET A 168 -12.04 3.15 -10.90
N GLY A 169 -12.47 2.22 -10.04
CA GLY A 169 -11.64 1.08 -9.62
C GLY A 169 -10.71 1.43 -8.44
N PRO A 170 -9.59 0.71 -8.24
CA PRO A 170 -8.89 -0.10 -9.24
C PRO A 170 -9.34 -1.55 -9.39
N LEU A 171 -10.31 -2.01 -8.60
CA LEU A 171 -10.81 -3.38 -8.66
C LEU A 171 -12.30 -3.41 -9.03
N LEU A 172 -12.68 -4.41 -9.81
CA LEU A 172 -14.06 -4.76 -10.11
C LEU A 172 -14.25 -6.26 -9.88
N ALA A 173 -15.07 -6.61 -8.89
CA ALA A 173 -15.43 -7.99 -8.61
C ALA A 173 -16.90 -8.21 -8.97
N ALA A 174 -17.25 -9.34 -9.58
CA ALA A 174 -18.61 -9.60 -10.03
C ALA A 174 -19.01 -11.06 -9.80
N GLU A 175 -20.16 -11.29 -9.16
CA GLU A 175 -20.65 -12.63 -8.78
C GLU A 175 -21.87 -13.06 -9.61
N ASP A 176 -21.97 -14.33 -9.98
CA ASP A 176 -23.14 -14.90 -10.69
C ASP A 176 -24.00 -15.84 -9.81
N GLY A 177 -23.63 -15.98 -8.53
CA GLY A 177 -24.23 -16.91 -7.57
C GLY A 177 -23.51 -18.26 -7.43
N SER A 178 -22.56 -18.55 -8.32
CA SER A 178 -21.72 -19.76 -8.30
C SER A 178 -20.23 -19.45 -8.36
N HIS A 179 -19.86 -18.39 -9.07
CA HIS A 179 -18.50 -17.93 -9.30
C HIS A 179 -18.42 -16.42 -9.16
N THR A 180 -17.23 -15.95 -8.85
CA THR A 180 -16.88 -14.54 -8.81
C THR A 180 -15.71 -14.29 -9.75
N VAL A 181 -15.85 -13.31 -10.64
CA VAL A 181 -14.79 -12.79 -11.51
C VAL A 181 -14.18 -11.56 -10.85
N LEU A 182 -12.87 -11.39 -10.93
CA LEU A 182 -12.16 -10.19 -10.51
C LEU A 182 -11.33 -9.66 -11.68
N SER A 183 -11.36 -8.35 -11.87
CA SER A 183 -10.46 -7.60 -12.73
C SER A 183 -9.86 -6.43 -11.96
N GLY A 184 -8.55 -6.21 -12.14
CA GLY A 184 -7.82 -5.14 -11.48
C GLY A 184 -6.77 -4.50 -12.37
N TYR A 185 -6.37 -3.27 -12.03
CA TYR A 185 -5.23 -2.60 -12.64
C TYR A 185 -4.30 -2.02 -11.55
N GLU A 186 -2.98 -2.14 -11.73
CA GLU A 186 -1.99 -1.80 -10.71
C GLU A 186 -1.61 -0.31 -10.70
N HIS A 187 -2.62 0.55 -10.74
CA HIS A 187 -2.51 1.99 -10.54
C HIS A 187 -3.57 2.43 -9.52
N GLY A 188 -3.44 3.64 -8.98
CA GLY A 188 -4.40 4.22 -8.05
C GLY A 188 -5.08 5.46 -8.60
N SER A 189 -6.15 5.31 -9.37
CA SER A 189 -6.99 6.46 -9.75
C SER A 189 -7.76 6.96 -8.51
N GLN A 190 -7.87 8.27 -8.30
CA GLN A 190 -8.44 8.86 -7.08
C GLN A 190 -9.58 9.79 -7.47
N TYR A 191 -10.77 9.76 -6.86
CA TYR A 191 -11.84 10.66 -7.32
C TYR A 191 -11.50 12.14 -7.10
N PRO A 192 -11.68 13.05 -8.10
CA PRO A 192 -12.21 12.83 -9.46
C PRO A 192 -11.13 12.55 -10.54
N ASP A 193 -9.88 12.41 -10.13
CA ASP A 193 -8.68 12.21 -10.92
C ASP A 193 -8.46 10.76 -11.43
N MET A 194 -8.90 10.49 -12.66
CA MET A 194 -8.87 9.16 -13.27
C MET A 194 -7.81 9.04 -14.36
N TYR A 195 -6.89 8.07 -14.22
CA TYR A 195 -5.87 7.74 -15.24
C TYR A 195 -6.24 6.49 -16.03
N THR A 196 -6.83 5.52 -15.34
CA THR A 196 -7.35 4.26 -15.89
C THR A 196 -8.67 3.97 -15.20
N GLY A 197 -9.63 3.36 -15.90
CA GLY A 197 -10.92 3.00 -15.33
C GLY A 197 -11.59 1.85 -16.06
N PHE A 198 -12.73 1.41 -15.53
CA PHE A 198 -13.58 0.39 -16.13
C PHE A 198 -14.72 1.06 -16.90
N GLN A 199 -14.60 1.11 -18.23
CA GLN A 199 -15.65 1.57 -19.12
C GLN A 199 -16.72 0.47 -19.23
N LEU A 200 -17.93 0.77 -18.77
CA LEU A 200 -19.08 -0.12 -18.94
C LEU A 200 -19.74 0.10 -20.31
N HIS A 201 -20.24 -0.97 -20.91
CA HIS A 201 -21.00 -0.93 -22.17
C HIS A 201 -22.41 -1.48 -21.99
N SER A 202 -23.35 -1.04 -22.82
CA SER A 202 -24.77 -1.41 -22.70
C SER A 202 -25.07 -2.91 -22.87
N ASP A 203 -24.13 -3.68 -23.43
CA ASP A 203 -24.17 -5.13 -23.61
C ASP A 203 -23.52 -5.93 -22.46
N TYR A 204 -23.16 -5.25 -21.37
CA TYR A 204 -22.43 -5.77 -20.21
C TYR A 204 -20.96 -6.11 -20.47
N THR A 205 -20.40 -5.70 -21.60
CA THR A 205 -18.96 -5.68 -21.78
C THR A 205 -18.34 -4.62 -20.86
N VAL A 206 -17.20 -4.95 -20.27
CA VAL A 206 -16.37 -4.02 -19.50
C VAL A 206 -15.02 -3.92 -20.19
N THR A 207 -14.60 -2.70 -20.46
CA THR A 207 -13.27 -2.39 -21.02
C THR A 207 -12.42 -1.68 -19.96
N VAL A 208 -11.20 -2.15 -19.74
CA VAL A 208 -10.21 -1.39 -18.96
C VAL A 208 -9.56 -0.39 -19.90
N SER A 209 -9.79 0.91 -19.71
CA SER A 209 -9.37 1.96 -20.64
C SER A 209 -8.46 2.97 -19.96
N ALA A 210 -7.43 3.40 -20.69
CA ALA A 210 -6.67 4.59 -20.38
C ALA A 210 -7.56 5.84 -20.48
N LYS A 211 -7.26 6.86 -19.69
CA LYS A 211 -7.94 8.16 -19.73
C LYS A 211 -7.00 9.34 -19.91
N LYS A 212 -5.94 9.40 -19.10
CA LYS A 212 -4.91 10.42 -19.23
C LYS A 212 -3.58 9.95 -18.69
N GLY A 213 -2.48 10.53 -19.20
CA GLY A 213 -1.12 10.32 -18.72
C GLY A 213 -0.49 8.96 -19.05
N ASN A 214 -1.22 8.03 -19.68
CA ASN A 214 -0.71 6.67 -19.90
C ASN A 214 0.45 6.67 -20.90
N TYR A 215 0.44 7.60 -21.87
CA TYR A 215 1.50 7.83 -22.85
C TYR A 215 1.43 9.29 -23.38
N PRO A 216 2.54 9.93 -23.77
CA PRO A 216 2.51 11.24 -24.42
C PRO A 216 1.91 11.17 -25.83
N ASN A 217 1.32 12.25 -26.33
CA ASN A 217 0.81 12.26 -27.70
C ASN A 217 1.98 12.14 -28.70
N LEU A 218 1.79 11.38 -29.77
CA LEU A 218 2.85 11.04 -30.72
C LEU A 218 3.99 10.22 -30.08
N HIS A 219 3.74 9.47 -29.01
CA HIS A 219 4.71 8.51 -28.47
C HIS A 219 5.15 7.55 -29.58
N ALA A 220 6.46 7.53 -29.85
CA ALA A 220 7.02 6.77 -30.95
C ALA A 220 7.16 5.28 -30.56
N LEU A 221 6.75 4.41 -31.47
CA LEU A 221 7.00 2.98 -31.42
C LEU A 221 7.94 2.64 -32.57
N HIS A 222 9.14 2.15 -32.26
CA HIS A 222 10.15 1.72 -33.22
C HIS A 222 11.04 0.62 -32.59
N PRO A 223 12.00 0.02 -33.32
CA PRO A 223 12.72 -1.15 -32.80
C PRO A 223 13.49 -0.98 -31.48
N GLU A 224 13.77 0.27 -31.07
CA GLU A 224 14.50 0.60 -29.84
C GLU A 224 13.58 1.17 -28.75
N GLU A 225 12.31 1.47 -29.07
CA GLU A 225 11.34 2.07 -28.15
C GLU A 225 10.01 1.32 -28.21
N SER A 226 9.56 0.84 -27.05
CA SER A 226 8.30 0.11 -26.89
C SER A 226 7.44 0.78 -25.84
N TYR A 227 6.13 0.66 -25.99
CA TYR A 227 5.18 1.05 -24.95
C TYR A 227 4.80 -0.17 -24.11
N THR A 228 4.93 -0.08 -22.79
CA THR A 228 4.50 -1.13 -21.86
C THR A 228 3.42 -0.60 -20.92
N SER A 229 2.30 -1.32 -20.82
CA SER A 229 1.21 -0.99 -19.91
C SER A 229 1.61 -1.18 -18.45
N ILE A 230 0.80 -0.63 -17.55
CA ILE A 230 0.76 -1.09 -16.15
C ILE A 230 0.41 -2.58 -16.08
N TRP A 231 0.66 -3.18 -14.92
CA TRP A 231 0.16 -4.53 -14.64
C TRP A 231 -1.35 -4.52 -14.42
N PHE A 232 -1.99 -5.57 -14.86
CA PHE A 232 -3.40 -5.90 -14.67
C PHE A 232 -3.51 -7.20 -13.91
N GLN A 233 -4.67 -7.42 -13.31
CA GLN A 233 -4.98 -8.60 -12.53
C GLN A 233 -6.30 -9.20 -13.00
N PHE A 234 -6.36 -10.53 -13.04
CA PHE A 234 -7.60 -11.24 -13.39
C PHE A 234 -7.71 -12.52 -12.57
N ALA A 235 -8.92 -12.86 -12.13
CA ALA A 235 -9.18 -14.11 -11.44
C ALA A 235 -10.63 -14.56 -11.63
N VAL A 236 -10.85 -15.86 -11.55
CA VAL A 236 -12.19 -16.44 -11.40
C VAL A 236 -12.13 -17.45 -10.26
N VAL A 237 -12.99 -17.29 -9.27
CA VAL A 237 -13.04 -18.13 -8.07
C VAL A 237 -14.43 -18.71 -7.93
N ARG A 238 -14.53 -19.98 -7.57
CA ARG A 238 -15.81 -20.60 -7.18
C ARG A 238 -16.27 -20.03 -5.84
N GLY A 239 -17.52 -19.59 -5.79
CA GLY A 239 -18.14 -19.02 -4.60
C GLY A 239 -18.56 -17.56 -4.79
N SER A 240 -18.94 -16.97 -3.67
CA SER A 240 -19.40 -15.59 -3.55
C SER A 240 -18.23 -14.62 -3.53
N LEU A 241 -18.56 -13.33 -3.43
CA LEU A 241 -17.58 -12.28 -3.19
C LEU A 241 -16.68 -12.58 -1.98
N LYS A 242 -17.18 -13.24 -0.93
CA LYS A 242 -16.39 -13.58 0.27
C LYS A 242 -15.23 -14.53 -0.04
N GLU A 243 -15.44 -15.52 -0.91
CA GLU A 243 -14.37 -16.42 -1.34
C GLU A 243 -13.33 -15.67 -2.19
N MET A 244 -13.76 -14.74 -3.04
CA MET A 244 -12.86 -13.88 -3.81
C MET A 244 -12.04 -12.94 -2.91
N GLU A 245 -12.66 -12.31 -1.92
CA GLU A 245 -12.00 -11.46 -0.92
C GLU A 245 -10.87 -12.22 -0.22
N HIS A 246 -11.16 -13.45 0.24
CA HIS A 246 -10.17 -14.30 0.89
C HIS A 246 -9.01 -14.68 -0.05
N CYS A 247 -9.31 -15.09 -1.28
CA CYS A 247 -8.29 -15.44 -2.28
C CYS A 247 -7.41 -14.23 -2.63
N TYR A 248 -8.03 -13.08 -2.88
CA TYR A 248 -7.32 -11.86 -3.26
C TYR A 248 -6.47 -11.30 -2.12
N ARG A 249 -7.00 -11.28 -0.89
CA ARG A 249 -6.24 -10.88 0.30
C ARG A 249 -5.00 -11.75 0.49
N THR A 250 -5.14 -13.07 0.30
CA THR A 250 -4.02 -14.03 0.39
C THR A 250 -3.01 -13.77 -0.73
N PHE A 251 -3.46 -13.53 -1.95
CA PHE A 251 -2.59 -13.14 -3.07
C PHE A 251 -1.77 -11.88 -2.76
N ILE A 252 -2.38 -10.84 -2.17
CA ILE A 252 -1.65 -9.62 -1.78
C ILE A 252 -0.65 -9.90 -0.65
N LEU A 253 -0.98 -10.80 0.27
CA LEU A 253 -0.10 -11.17 1.38
C LEU A 253 1.08 -12.04 0.96
N GLU A 254 0.88 -13.02 0.08
CA GLU A 254 1.83 -14.12 -0.13
C GLU A 254 2.47 -14.11 -1.52
N ASP A 255 1.71 -13.72 -2.54
CA ASP A 255 2.01 -14.06 -3.94
C ASP A 255 2.41 -12.86 -4.81
N ILE A 256 1.83 -11.67 -4.59
CA ILE A 256 2.07 -10.51 -5.45
C ILE A 256 3.54 -10.04 -5.38
N SER A 257 4.18 -10.25 -4.24
CA SER A 257 5.53 -9.74 -3.96
C SER A 257 6.60 -10.78 -4.19
N LEU A 258 7.70 -10.34 -4.80
CA LEU A 258 8.91 -11.15 -4.92
C LEU A 258 9.69 -11.24 -3.60
N CYS A 259 9.47 -10.31 -2.68
CA CYS A 259 10.20 -10.18 -1.42
C CYS A 259 9.24 -9.93 -0.25
N ASN A 260 9.04 -10.95 0.60
CA ASN A 260 7.98 -10.91 1.60
C ASN A 260 8.34 -10.23 2.94
N ALA A 261 9.49 -9.55 3.03
CA ALA A 261 9.95 -8.90 4.27
C ALA A 261 8.95 -7.84 4.78
N SER A 262 8.42 -7.00 3.89
CA SER A 262 7.37 -6.02 4.21
C SER A 262 6.06 -6.64 4.72
N ARG A 263 5.85 -7.97 4.61
CA ARG A 263 4.60 -8.61 5.03
C ARG A 263 4.67 -9.15 6.45
N LYS A 264 5.87 -9.13 7.02
CA LYS A 264 6.07 -9.63 8.37
C LYS A 264 5.45 -8.66 9.39
N PRO A 265 4.66 -9.17 10.35
CA PRO A 265 4.00 -8.38 11.40
C PRO A 265 4.99 -8.00 12.50
N TYR A 266 6.07 -7.31 12.13
CA TYR A 266 7.01 -6.72 13.09
C TYR A 266 6.33 -5.64 13.93
N ILE A 267 6.85 -5.35 15.11
CA ILE A 267 6.48 -4.16 15.87
C ILE A 267 7.43 -3.01 15.53
N TYR A 268 6.88 -1.90 15.07
CA TYR A 268 7.63 -0.72 14.65
C TYR A 268 7.59 0.37 15.72
N TYR A 269 8.67 1.13 15.86
CA TYR A 269 8.67 2.42 16.55
C TYR A 269 9.33 3.48 15.66
N ASN A 270 8.78 4.70 15.67
CA ASN A 270 9.32 5.84 14.93
C ASN A 270 9.51 7.05 15.87
N THR A 271 10.58 7.83 15.70
CA THR A 271 10.92 8.95 16.60
C THR A 271 10.12 10.24 16.37
N TRP A 272 9.40 10.38 15.25
CA TRP A 272 8.80 11.64 14.79
C TRP A 272 7.79 12.26 15.76
N ALA A 273 6.94 11.45 16.42
CA ALA A 273 5.88 11.95 17.30
C ALA A 273 6.46 12.68 18.50
N TYR A 274 7.59 12.19 19.02
CA TYR A 274 8.26 12.88 20.10
C TYR A 274 8.81 14.23 19.63
N GLN A 275 9.45 14.28 18.46
CA GLN A 275 9.98 15.51 17.87
C GLN A 275 8.87 16.55 17.68
N GLU A 276 7.71 16.14 17.15
CA GLU A 276 6.54 17.01 17.00
C GLU A 276 5.96 17.49 18.33
N ARG A 277 5.77 16.57 19.29
CA ARG A 277 5.26 16.90 20.64
C ARG A 277 6.20 17.83 21.39
N ASN A 278 7.51 17.61 21.29
CA ASN A 278 8.50 18.46 21.93
C ASN A 278 8.50 19.87 21.34
N ARG A 279 8.30 20.01 20.02
CA ARG A 279 8.06 21.32 19.41
C ARG A 279 6.77 21.95 19.92
N HIS A 280 5.67 21.19 19.92
CA HIS A 280 4.35 21.71 20.26
C HIS A 280 4.22 22.13 21.73
N TRP A 281 4.60 21.25 22.66
CA TRP A 281 4.46 21.51 24.10
C TRP A 281 5.60 22.32 24.70
N ASN A 282 6.85 22.08 24.26
CA ASN A 282 8.02 22.68 24.87
C ASN A 282 8.66 23.79 24.01
N ARG A 283 8.07 24.13 22.86
CA ARG A 283 8.57 25.16 21.93
C ARG A 283 10.04 24.94 21.52
N SER A 284 10.47 23.66 21.47
CA SER A 284 11.79 23.28 20.98
C SER A 284 11.81 23.24 19.44
N LYS A 285 12.99 23.21 18.83
CA LYS A 285 13.10 22.87 17.40
C LYS A 285 12.94 21.37 17.21
N TYR A 286 12.46 20.95 16.04
CA TYR A 286 12.21 19.52 15.73
C TYR A 286 13.43 18.61 15.95
N LEU A 287 14.65 19.11 15.70
CA LEU A 287 15.87 18.31 15.79
C LEU A 287 16.61 18.45 17.12
N ASP A 288 16.12 19.28 18.07
CA ASP A 288 16.83 19.52 19.34
C ASP A 288 16.99 18.24 20.17
N SER A 289 16.06 17.29 20.03
CA SER A 289 16.11 15.99 20.70
C SER A 289 16.83 14.89 19.90
N MET A 290 17.28 15.17 18.67
CA MET A 290 17.90 14.16 17.81
C MET A 290 19.40 14.11 18.06
N HIS A 291 19.83 13.28 19.01
CA HIS A 291 21.23 13.07 19.35
C HIS A 291 21.47 11.66 19.92
N LEU A 292 22.70 11.16 19.79
CA LEU A 292 23.09 9.79 20.15
C LEU A 292 22.57 9.33 21.51
N GLU A 293 22.80 10.10 22.58
CA GLU A 293 22.41 9.71 23.94
C GLU A 293 20.90 9.42 24.08
N ARG A 294 20.05 10.30 23.54
CA ARG A 294 18.60 10.10 23.61
C ARG A 294 18.19 8.87 22.80
N VAL A 295 18.70 8.73 21.59
CA VAL A 295 18.39 7.58 20.73
C VAL A 295 18.76 6.27 21.41
N LEU A 296 19.90 6.18 22.10
CA LEU A 296 20.28 4.98 22.85
C LEU A 296 19.32 4.67 24.00
N ASN A 297 18.87 5.69 24.74
CA ASN A 297 17.89 5.51 25.81
C ASN A 297 16.52 5.08 25.26
N GLU A 298 16.08 5.67 24.13
CA GLU A 298 14.83 5.28 23.48
C GLU A 298 14.90 3.85 22.95
N ILE A 299 16.05 3.41 22.42
CA ILE A 299 16.28 2.02 21.99
C ILE A 299 16.15 1.05 23.18
N ASP A 300 16.71 1.38 24.34
CA ASP A 300 16.57 0.53 25.53
C ASP A 300 15.11 0.38 25.98
N THR A 301 14.35 1.48 25.96
CA THR A 301 12.90 1.41 26.25
C THR A 301 12.12 0.68 25.17
N ALA A 302 12.44 0.89 23.89
CA ALA A 302 11.82 0.21 22.76
C ALA A 302 12.03 -1.32 22.85
N ALA A 303 13.25 -1.74 23.21
CA ALA A 303 13.56 -3.14 23.48
C ALA A 303 12.69 -3.68 24.63
N GLY A 304 12.56 -2.90 25.72
CA GLY A 304 11.70 -3.22 26.86
C GLY A 304 10.22 -3.42 26.47
N LEU A 305 9.72 -2.67 25.50
CA LEU A 305 8.36 -2.80 24.97
C LEU A 305 8.19 -4.01 24.03
N GLY A 306 9.28 -4.53 23.47
CA GLY A 306 9.25 -5.56 22.44
C GLY A 306 9.14 -5.03 21.01
N VAL A 307 9.65 -3.83 20.74
CA VAL A 307 9.86 -3.32 19.36
C VAL A 307 10.83 -4.24 18.60
N GLU A 308 10.65 -4.38 17.29
CA GLU A 308 11.53 -5.16 16.40
C GLU A 308 12.17 -4.30 15.31
N VAL A 309 11.56 -3.16 14.95
CA VAL A 309 12.10 -2.20 13.98
C VAL A 309 12.10 -0.81 14.61
N TYR A 310 13.29 -0.26 14.82
CA TYR A 310 13.47 1.09 15.37
C TYR A 310 13.82 2.06 14.24
N VAL A 311 12.92 3.01 13.99
CA VAL A 311 13.04 3.97 12.88
C VAL A 311 13.48 5.32 13.42
N ILE A 312 14.68 5.75 13.04
CA ILE A 312 15.12 7.13 13.25
C ILE A 312 14.53 7.96 12.12
N ASP A 313 13.59 8.84 12.48
CA ASP A 313 12.98 9.77 11.56
C ASP A 313 13.94 10.95 11.26
N THR A 314 13.44 12.06 10.72
CA THR A 314 14.30 13.15 10.24
C THR A 314 15.33 13.67 11.27
N GLY A 315 16.55 13.90 10.79
CA GLY A 315 17.70 14.41 11.56
C GLY A 315 18.89 13.45 11.70
N TRP A 316 18.84 12.23 11.17
CA TRP A 316 20.00 11.32 11.21
C TRP A 316 21.10 11.68 10.18
N TYR A 317 20.77 12.48 9.18
CA TYR A 317 21.61 12.80 8.02
C TYR A 317 22.12 14.25 8.01
N GLU A 318 23.22 14.49 7.32
CA GLU A 318 23.81 15.83 7.15
C GLU A 318 23.02 16.68 6.13
N LYS A 319 22.71 16.09 4.97
CA LYS A 319 22.02 16.77 3.85
C LYS A 319 21.18 15.82 3.02
N THR A 320 20.12 16.34 2.42
CA THR A 320 19.27 15.60 1.48
C THR A 320 20.01 15.27 0.18
N GLY A 321 19.64 14.17 -0.45
CA GLY A 321 20.27 13.67 -1.69
C GLY A 321 21.44 12.71 -1.43
N ASP A 322 22.49 13.15 -0.72
CA ASP A 322 23.66 12.28 -0.47
C ASP A 322 23.41 11.30 0.70
N TRP A 323 22.58 11.70 1.66
CA TRP A 323 22.14 10.89 2.81
C TRP A 323 23.27 10.31 3.66
N ASN A 324 24.36 11.07 3.83
CA ASN A 324 25.42 10.73 4.78
C ASN A 324 24.98 11.02 6.21
N VAL A 325 25.42 10.19 7.17
CA VAL A 325 25.11 10.38 8.60
C VAL A 325 25.66 11.71 9.10
N ASP A 326 24.87 12.43 9.90
CA ASP A 326 25.34 13.63 10.59
C ASP A 326 26.28 13.26 11.75
N LEU A 327 27.59 13.49 11.56
CA LEU A 327 28.61 13.17 12.56
C LEU A 327 28.61 14.11 13.78
N THR A 328 27.88 15.22 13.75
CA THR A 328 27.67 16.06 14.94
C THR A 328 26.69 15.39 15.90
N ARG A 329 25.61 14.79 15.35
CA ARG A 329 24.59 14.08 16.12
C ARG A 329 24.98 12.64 16.44
N PHE A 330 25.71 11.99 15.52
CA PHE A 330 26.15 10.59 15.59
C PHE A 330 27.65 10.48 15.23
N PRO A 331 28.56 10.77 16.19
CA PRO A 331 30.01 10.91 15.93
C PRO A 331 30.72 9.70 15.31
N ASP A 332 30.12 8.51 15.41
CA ASP A 332 30.66 7.25 14.91
C ASP A 332 29.89 6.69 13.70
N GLY A 333 29.06 7.51 13.06
CA GLY A 333 28.32 7.09 11.85
C GLY A 333 27.25 6.03 12.13
N LEU A 334 26.52 6.13 13.24
CA LEU A 334 25.49 5.18 13.71
C LEU A 334 26.01 3.80 14.15
N GLN A 335 27.32 3.58 14.24
CA GLN A 335 27.87 2.28 14.66
C GLN A 335 27.40 1.87 16.07
N THR A 336 27.43 2.78 17.04
CA THR A 336 26.94 2.52 18.41
C THR A 336 25.44 2.26 18.43
N VAL A 337 24.67 2.99 17.60
CA VAL A 337 23.23 2.78 17.47
C VAL A 337 22.94 1.38 16.92
N LYS A 338 23.58 1.01 15.81
CA LYS A 338 23.42 -0.30 15.18
C LYS A 338 23.84 -1.43 16.13
N ALA A 339 24.96 -1.29 16.82
CA ALA A 339 25.42 -2.28 17.80
C ALA A 339 24.42 -2.46 18.95
N ARG A 340 23.78 -1.37 19.41
CA ARG A 340 22.75 -1.45 20.46
C ARG A 340 21.49 -2.14 19.95
N LEU A 341 21.04 -1.84 18.73
CA LEU A 341 19.90 -2.52 18.12
C LEU A 341 20.18 -4.03 17.96
N ASP A 342 21.37 -4.39 17.50
CA ASP A 342 21.79 -5.79 17.33
C ASP A 342 21.82 -6.58 18.64
N GLN A 343 22.19 -5.95 19.76
CA GLN A 343 22.14 -6.56 21.08
C GLN A 343 20.72 -7.02 21.46
N TYR A 344 19.69 -6.34 20.95
CA TYR A 344 18.29 -6.68 21.19
C TYR A 344 17.63 -7.43 20.01
N GLY A 345 18.38 -7.70 18.93
CA GLY A 345 17.83 -8.28 17.70
C GLY A 345 16.85 -7.34 16.96
N MET A 346 16.95 -6.03 17.18
CA MET A 346 16.15 -5.03 16.49
C MET A 346 16.80 -4.58 15.18
N GLN A 347 15.96 -4.19 14.23
CA GLN A 347 16.37 -3.65 12.94
C GLN A 347 16.50 -2.13 12.98
N LEU A 348 17.47 -1.60 12.23
CA LEU A 348 17.62 -0.16 12.00
C LEU A 348 16.76 0.27 10.81
N GLY A 349 15.90 1.26 11.05
CA GLY A 349 15.14 1.96 10.03
C GLY A 349 15.52 3.44 9.94
N LEU A 350 15.47 3.99 8.74
CA LEU A 350 15.78 5.40 8.46
C LEU A 350 14.70 6.04 7.58
N TRP A 351 14.45 7.33 7.82
CA TRP A 351 13.57 8.18 7.03
C TRP A 351 14.30 8.89 5.88
N PHE A 352 13.60 9.09 4.76
CA PHE A 352 14.09 9.77 3.56
C PHE A 352 12.98 10.63 2.93
N ASP A 353 13.34 11.83 2.47
CA ASP A 353 12.56 12.58 1.47
C ASP A 353 13.20 12.36 0.08
N PRO A 354 12.72 11.37 -0.69
CA PRO A 354 13.40 10.95 -1.91
C PRO A 354 13.41 12.04 -2.99
N LYS A 355 12.51 13.03 -2.95
CA LYS A 355 12.33 14.01 -4.05
C LYS A 355 13.23 15.25 -3.95
N VAL A 356 14.08 15.35 -2.94
CA VAL A 356 14.90 16.56 -2.71
C VAL A 356 16.38 16.24 -2.56
N ALA A 357 17.22 17.13 -3.09
CA ALA A 357 18.67 17.05 -2.96
C ALA A 357 19.25 18.45 -2.65
N ALA A 358 20.17 18.52 -1.69
CA ALA A 358 20.81 19.77 -1.30
C ALA A 358 21.59 20.38 -2.47
N VAL A 359 21.63 21.72 -2.57
CA VAL A 359 22.39 22.43 -3.63
C VAL A 359 23.88 22.08 -3.59
N SER A 360 24.41 21.77 -2.40
CA SER A 360 25.79 21.36 -2.21
C SER A 360 26.07 19.88 -2.50
N SER A 361 25.03 19.04 -2.61
CA SER A 361 25.13 17.58 -2.73
C SER A 361 25.83 17.14 -4.02
N GLN A 362 26.44 15.96 -3.98
CA GLN A 362 27.08 15.38 -5.16
C GLN A 362 26.03 14.82 -6.12
N ILE A 363 25.00 14.15 -5.60
CA ILE A 363 23.93 13.58 -6.43
C ILE A 363 23.23 14.65 -7.29
N LEU A 364 23.04 15.87 -6.76
CA LEU A 364 22.45 16.96 -7.55
C LEU A 364 23.38 17.43 -8.66
N LYS A 365 24.70 17.47 -8.43
CA LYS A 365 25.67 17.87 -9.46
C LYS A 365 25.68 16.88 -10.61
N ASP A 366 25.63 15.59 -10.29
CA ASP A 366 25.70 14.51 -11.27
C ASP A 366 24.38 14.33 -12.03
N HIS A 367 23.25 14.63 -11.39
CA HIS A 367 21.91 14.49 -11.96
C HIS A 367 21.17 15.82 -12.11
N LYS A 368 21.87 16.94 -12.33
CA LYS A 368 21.22 18.27 -12.38
C LYS A 368 20.12 18.36 -13.45
N HIS A 369 20.28 17.66 -14.56
CA HIS A 369 19.29 17.58 -15.64
C HIS A 369 17.99 16.87 -15.22
N CYS A 370 17.98 16.15 -14.10
CA CYS A 370 16.81 15.51 -13.50
C CYS A 370 16.01 16.43 -12.55
N ALA A 371 16.40 17.71 -12.40
CA ALA A 371 15.64 18.67 -11.61
C ALA A 371 14.24 18.88 -12.20
N VAL A 372 13.22 18.92 -11.34
CA VAL A 372 11.83 19.08 -11.81
C VAL A 372 11.61 20.45 -12.46
N SER A 373 10.64 20.53 -13.37
CA SER A 373 10.04 21.81 -13.76
C SER A 373 8.57 21.87 -13.38
N LYS A 374 8.05 23.10 -13.32
CA LYS A 374 6.64 23.44 -13.17
C LYS A 374 6.27 24.55 -14.15
N ASN A 375 5.28 24.31 -14.99
CA ASN A 375 4.90 25.16 -16.11
C ASN A 375 6.11 25.51 -17.00
N GLY A 376 6.99 24.52 -17.22
CA GLY A 376 8.23 24.68 -17.99
C GLY A 376 9.33 25.49 -17.31
N ILE A 377 9.16 25.87 -16.05
CA ILE A 377 10.15 26.62 -15.29
C ILE A 377 10.72 25.70 -14.21
N GLU A 378 12.04 25.55 -14.16
CA GLU A 378 12.70 24.93 -13.01
C GLU A 378 12.50 25.83 -11.79
N PRO A 379 11.80 25.38 -10.72
CA PRO A 379 11.64 26.18 -9.52
C PRO A 379 13.01 26.48 -8.89
N PRO A 380 13.22 27.70 -8.35
CA PRO A 380 14.47 28.00 -7.67
C PRO A 380 14.65 27.09 -6.45
N PRO A 381 15.90 26.84 -6.01
CA PRO A 381 16.15 26.15 -4.77
C PRO A 381 15.44 26.80 -3.59
N PHE A 382 15.02 25.99 -2.62
CA PHE A 382 14.26 26.41 -1.45
C PHE A 382 14.88 25.85 -0.17
N ALA A 383 14.61 26.50 0.97
CA ALA A 383 15.14 26.04 2.25
C ALA A 383 14.40 24.78 2.70
N VAL A 384 15.15 23.70 2.90
CA VAL A 384 14.71 22.50 3.62
C VAL A 384 15.11 22.71 5.08
N TRP A 385 14.12 22.80 5.97
CA TRP A 385 14.32 23.26 7.36
C TRP A 385 15.21 22.31 8.17
N GLU A 386 15.27 21.06 7.74
CA GLU A 386 16.07 19.97 8.31
C GLU A 386 17.57 20.22 8.09
N THR A 387 17.93 20.88 7.00
CA THR A 387 19.31 20.94 6.50
C THR A 387 19.63 22.31 5.87
N GLU A 388 19.61 22.40 4.54
CA GLU A 388 20.09 23.53 3.76
C GLU A 388 19.23 23.79 2.51
N LEU A 389 19.66 24.78 1.70
CA LEU A 389 19.01 25.09 0.42
C LEU A 389 19.07 23.87 -0.51
N SER A 390 17.92 23.47 -1.06
CA SER A 390 17.76 22.22 -1.82
C SER A 390 16.95 22.41 -3.10
N GLN A 391 17.13 21.50 -4.05
CA GLN A 391 16.41 21.40 -5.32
C GLN A 391 15.47 20.20 -5.30
N ARG A 392 14.30 20.32 -5.97
CA ARG A 392 13.41 19.18 -6.21
C ARG A 392 13.87 18.36 -7.42
N MET A 393 13.82 17.04 -7.29
CA MET A 393 14.32 16.06 -8.25
C MET A 393 13.20 15.13 -8.72
N CYS A 394 13.23 14.76 -9.99
CA CYS A 394 12.19 13.92 -10.59
C CYS A 394 12.45 12.43 -10.33
N LEU A 395 11.60 11.78 -9.54
CA LEU A 395 11.70 10.33 -9.24
C LEU A 395 11.41 9.43 -10.44
N VAL A 396 10.72 9.93 -11.46
CA VAL A 396 10.46 9.19 -12.71
C VAL A 396 11.70 9.14 -13.61
N SER A 397 12.60 10.11 -13.48
CA SER A 397 13.87 10.14 -14.21
C SER A 397 14.92 9.18 -13.61
N GLU A 398 16.11 9.13 -14.20
CA GLU A 398 17.24 8.34 -13.68
C GLU A 398 17.72 8.75 -12.28
N TYR A 399 17.34 9.94 -11.78
CA TYR A 399 17.58 10.29 -10.38
C TYR A 399 16.92 9.29 -9.41
N GLY A 400 15.75 8.73 -9.75
CA GLY A 400 15.12 7.68 -8.93
C GLY A 400 15.99 6.43 -8.81
N ASP A 401 16.73 6.07 -9.86
CA ASP A 401 17.69 4.96 -9.83
C ASP A 401 18.88 5.28 -8.94
N ALA A 402 19.43 6.49 -9.05
CA ALA A 402 20.51 6.95 -8.20
C ALA A 402 20.09 6.95 -6.72
N PHE A 403 18.87 7.41 -6.41
CA PHE A 403 18.32 7.33 -5.06
C PHE A 403 18.24 5.88 -4.54
N ALA A 404 17.76 4.95 -5.36
CA ALA A 404 17.73 3.53 -4.98
C ALA A 404 19.14 2.98 -4.73
N ASP A 405 20.14 3.36 -5.53
CA ASP A 405 21.54 2.99 -5.32
C ASP A 405 22.09 3.53 -3.99
N HIS A 406 21.71 4.74 -3.60
CA HIS A 406 22.04 5.28 -2.27
C HIS A 406 21.45 4.43 -1.15
N LEU A 407 20.20 3.98 -1.26
CA LEU A 407 19.58 3.13 -0.24
C LEU A 407 20.25 1.75 -0.15
N ILE A 408 20.59 1.16 -1.29
CA ILE A 408 21.32 -0.11 -1.37
C ILE A 408 22.71 0.02 -0.72
N ARG A 409 23.40 1.13 -0.97
CA ARG A 409 24.68 1.44 -0.31
C ARG A 409 24.52 1.55 1.21
N LEU A 410 23.51 2.28 1.70
CA LEU A 410 23.27 2.42 3.14
C LEU A 410 22.92 1.08 3.81
N HIS A 411 22.19 0.20 3.12
CA HIS A 411 22.01 -1.17 3.60
C HIS A 411 23.34 -1.90 3.78
N GLN A 412 24.25 -1.81 2.80
CA GLN A 412 25.55 -2.47 2.84
C GLN A 412 26.49 -1.87 3.92
N GLU A 413 26.48 -0.55 4.09
CA GLU A 413 27.38 0.16 5.00
C GLU A 413 26.90 0.15 6.45
N LEU A 414 25.59 0.33 6.68
CA LEU A 414 25.00 0.55 8.01
C LEU A 414 24.12 -0.61 8.48
N GLY A 415 23.76 -1.55 7.60
CA GLY A 415 22.83 -2.63 7.91
C GLY A 415 21.39 -2.15 8.12
N VAL A 416 21.00 -1.05 7.46
CA VAL A 416 19.62 -0.53 7.46
C VAL A 416 18.71 -1.49 6.70
N THR A 417 17.57 -1.85 7.28
CA THR A 417 16.59 -2.75 6.65
C THR A 417 15.19 -2.18 6.58
N TYR A 418 14.96 -0.96 7.08
CA TYR A 418 13.70 -0.27 6.90
C TYR A 418 13.92 1.13 6.32
N PHE A 419 13.18 1.44 5.25
CA PHE A 419 13.27 2.69 4.51
C PHE A 419 11.88 3.34 4.48
N LYS A 420 11.70 4.44 5.23
CA LYS A 420 10.48 5.26 5.15
C LYS A 420 10.68 6.35 4.11
N TRP A 421 9.87 6.33 3.06
CA TRP A 421 9.84 7.35 2.01
C TRP A 421 8.71 8.30 2.28
N ASP A 422 9.04 9.58 2.38
CA ASP A 422 8.08 10.60 2.78
C ASP A 422 7.86 11.63 1.68
N ALA A 423 6.76 12.34 1.79
CA ALA A 423 6.50 13.59 1.12
C ALA A 423 6.50 13.52 -0.42
N VAL A 424 6.27 12.35 -1.03
CA VAL A 424 6.15 12.19 -2.49
C VAL A 424 4.77 12.63 -3.00
N GLY A 425 4.70 13.68 -3.81
CA GLY A 425 3.46 14.20 -4.37
C GLY A 425 3.16 13.65 -5.78
N GLN A 426 1.87 13.47 -6.10
CA GLN A 426 1.42 12.91 -7.38
C GLN A 426 1.72 13.82 -8.59
N TYR A 427 1.68 15.15 -8.41
CA TYR A 427 1.88 16.13 -9.48
C TYR A 427 3.08 17.01 -9.15
N GLU A 428 4.30 16.56 -9.45
CA GLU A 428 5.54 17.26 -9.03
C GLU A 428 6.47 17.69 -10.16
N CYS A 429 6.32 17.14 -11.38
CA CYS A 429 7.22 17.43 -12.49
C CYS A 429 6.48 17.51 -13.83
N ASP A 430 6.86 18.48 -14.67
CA ASP A 430 6.49 18.56 -16.09
C ASP A 430 7.69 18.67 -17.03
N ALA A 431 8.90 18.33 -16.56
CA ALA A 431 10.12 18.44 -17.35
C ALA A 431 10.14 17.47 -18.53
N ALA A 432 10.66 17.93 -19.67
CA ALA A 432 10.83 17.09 -20.86
C ALA A 432 12.07 16.20 -20.72
N GLY A 433 12.03 14.99 -21.30
CA GLY A 433 13.16 14.07 -21.32
C GLY A 433 13.36 13.29 -20.01
N HIS A 434 12.41 13.37 -19.08
CA HIS A 434 12.45 12.67 -17.79
C HIS A 434 11.74 11.30 -17.81
N GLY A 435 11.41 10.77 -18.99
CA GLY A 435 10.66 9.52 -19.13
C GLY A 435 9.14 9.67 -19.01
N HIS A 436 8.63 10.90 -19.06
CA HIS A 436 7.20 11.23 -19.00
C HIS A 436 6.82 12.33 -20.01
N GLY A 437 7.42 12.26 -21.21
CA GLY A 437 7.15 13.17 -22.34
C GLY A 437 8.36 14.01 -22.77
N SER A 438 8.17 14.74 -23.86
CA SER A 438 9.20 15.45 -24.61
C SER A 438 8.92 16.96 -24.70
N LEU A 439 9.80 17.71 -25.35
CA LEU A 439 9.62 19.15 -25.54
C LEU A 439 8.46 19.51 -26.48
N THR A 440 7.98 18.55 -27.29
CA THR A 440 6.81 18.76 -28.16
C THR A 440 5.49 18.60 -27.42
N ASP A 441 5.51 17.99 -26.24
CA ASP A 441 4.33 17.80 -25.41
C ASP A 441 4.04 19.05 -24.56
N SER A 442 2.75 19.30 -24.33
CA SER A 442 2.33 20.36 -23.41
C SER A 442 2.83 20.08 -21.99
N TYR A 443 2.88 21.13 -21.17
CA TYR A 443 3.22 20.99 -19.75
C TYR A 443 2.22 20.09 -19.02
N GLU A 444 0.93 20.26 -19.31
CA GLU A 444 -0.14 19.44 -18.73
C GLU A 444 0.00 17.96 -19.09
N GLU A 445 0.30 17.64 -20.35
CA GLU A 445 0.49 16.25 -20.80
C GLU A 445 1.68 15.60 -20.08
N ARG A 446 2.80 16.31 -19.95
CA ARG A 446 3.98 15.84 -19.22
C ARG A 446 3.72 15.63 -17.74
N GLU A 447 2.96 16.53 -17.11
CA GLU A 447 2.61 16.43 -15.69
C GLU A 447 1.66 15.26 -15.42
N GLN A 448 0.65 15.07 -16.29
CA GLN A 448 -0.26 13.92 -16.20
C GLN A 448 0.49 12.60 -16.43
N SER A 449 1.44 12.57 -17.37
CA SER A 449 2.28 11.40 -17.60
C SER A 449 3.23 11.12 -16.44
N PHE A 450 3.83 12.15 -15.84
CA PHE A 450 4.62 12.00 -14.62
C PHE A 450 3.79 11.35 -13.52
N ALA A 451 2.58 11.88 -13.29
CA ALA A 451 1.71 11.42 -12.23
C ALA A 451 1.32 9.95 -12.41
N PHE A 452 0.93 9.56 -13.63
CA PHE A 452 0.67 8.16 -13.95
C PHE A 452 1.90 7.26 -13.73
N ARG A 453 3.08 7.70 -14.20
CA ARG A 453 4.32 6.92 -14.11
C ARG A 453 4.85 6.82 -12.68
N LEU A 454 4.60 7.80 -11.82
CA LEU A 454 5.09 7.83 -10.45
C LEU A 454 4.65 6.60 -9.65
N ALA A 455 3.36 6.23 -9.72
CA ALA A 455 2.81 5.07 -8.99
C ALA A 455 3.52 3.76 -9.35
N THR A 456 3.79 3.55 -10.64
CA THR A 456 4.56 2.41 -11.12
C THR A 456 6.03 2.50 -10.76
N ARG A 457 6.62 3.69 -10.88
CA ARG A 457 8.04 3.90 -10.65
C ARG A 457 8.41 3.64 -9.21
N LEU A 458 7.60 4.09 -8.26
CA LEU A 458 7.79 3.81 -6.84
C LEU A 458 7.79 2.29 -6.56
N GLY A 459 6.90 1.54 -7.21
CA GLY A 459 6.87 0.07 -7.11
C GLY A 459 8.13 -0.58 -7.70
N GLU A 460 8.56 -0.15 -8.89
CA GLU A 460 9.80 -0.61 -9.53
C GLU A 460 11.04 -0.37 -8.65
N LEU A 461 11.17 0.82 -8.07
CA LEU A 461 12.28 1.18 -7.18
C LEU A 461 12.24 0.35 -5.89
N ALA A 462 11.06 0.17 -5.29
CA ALA A 462 10.89 -0.64 -4.09
C ALA A 462 11.24 -2.12 -4.34
N GLU A 463 10.82 -2.70 -5.48
CA GLU A 463 11.17 -4.06 -5.87
C GLU A 463 12.68 -4.21 -6.10
N ARG A 464 13.31 -3.25 -6.80
CA ARG A 464 14.77 -3.21 -7.00
C ARG A 464 15.53 -3.24 -5.68
N ILE A 465 15.13 -2.39 -4.73
CA ILE A 465 15.78 -2.34 -3.40
C ILE A 465 15.52 -3.62 -2.62
N ALA A 466 14.29 -4.12 -2.60
CA ALA A 466 13.96 -5.35 -1.87
C ALA A 466 14.74 -6.58 -2.39
N LEU A 467 14.95 -6.67 -3.72
CA LEU A 467 15.75 -7.73 -4.33
C LEU A 467 17.26 -7.58 -4.02
N ALA A 468 17.77 -6.35 -3.96
CA ALA A 468 19.17 -6.06 -3.67
C ALA A 468 19.52 -6.12 -2.18
N CYS A 469 18.54 -5.90 -1.31
CA CYS A 469 18.68 -5.78 0.14
C CYS A 469 17.76 -6.80 0.85
N PRO A 470 18.23 -8.04 1.10
CA PRO A 470 17.44 -9.06 1.78
C PRO A 470 16.90 -8.55 3.13
N GLY A 471 15.60 -8.74 3.35
CA GLY A 471 14.94 -8.27 4.57
C GLY A 471 14.53 -6.79 4.55
N ALA A 472 14.77 -6.06 3.46
CA ALA A 472 14.35 -4.67 3.35
C ALA A 472 12.82 -4.51 3.42
N ILE A 473 12.39 -3.52 4.20
CA ILE A 473 11.02 -3.08 4.34
C ILE A 473 10.98 -1.66 3.77
N ILE A 474 10.21 -1.47 2.70
CA ILE A 474 10.01 -0.17 2.09
C ILE A 474 8.61 0.30 2.46
N ASP A 475 8.53 1.46 3.11
CA ASP A 475 7.30 2.05 3.59
C ASP A 475 7.11 3.43 2.98
N LEU A 476 5.94 3.67 2.39
CA LEU A 476 5.62 4.94 1.73
C LEU A 476 4.56 5.70 2.51
N ASP A 477 4.89 6.92 2.90
CA ASP A 477 3.96 7.87 3.51
C ASP A 477 2.91 8.31 2.48
N VAL A 478 1.64 8.02 2.77
CA VAL A 478 0.48 8.43 1.98
C VAL A 478 -0.54 9.17 2.85
N THR A 479 -0.05 9.89 3.85
CA THR A 479 -0.89 10.39 4.94
C THR A 479 -1.64 11.67 4.59
N GLU A 480 -1.29 12.33 3.48
CA GLU A 480 -2.02 13.46 2.91
C GLU A 480 -2.74 13.12 1.60
N SER A 481 -3.66 14.00 1.18
CA SER A 481 -4.26 13.93 -0.15
C SER A 481 -3.22 14.21 -1.25
N TYR A 482 -3.53 13.83 -2.49
CA TYR A 482 -2.63 13.95 -3.64
C TYR A 482 -1.32 13.15 -3.52
N ARG A 483 -1.28 12.14 -2.66
CA ARG A 483 -0.21 11.13 -2.61
C ARG A 483 -0.52 10.00 -3.59
N SER A 484 0.52 9.32 -4.07
CA SER A 484 0.33 8.15 -4.93
C SER A 484 -0.09 6.94 -4.09
N PHE A 485 -1.35 6.49 -4.24
CA PHE A 485 -1.88 5.33 -3.49
C PHE A 485 -2.61 4.38 -4.43
N GLY A 486 -2.04 3.21 -4.69
CA GLY A 486 -2.59 2.18 -5.58
C GLY A 486 -1.98 0.78 -5.33
N LEU A 487 -2.24 -0.17 -6.23
CA LEU A 487 -1.77 -1.55 -6.02
C LEU A 487 -0.29 -1.78 -6.39
N SER A 488 0.29 -0.96 -7.29
CA SER A 488 1.68 -1.16 -7.77
C SER A 488 2.72 -1.18 -6.64
N PHE A 489 2.64 -0.25 -5.67
CA PHE A 489 3.62 -0.19 -4.60
C PHE A 489 3.58 -1.43 -3.69
N LEU A 490 2.40 -2.07 -3.58
CA LEU A 490 2.22 -3.32 -2.85
C LEU A 490 2.89 -4.51 -3.53
N THR A 491 3.63 -4.36 -4.64
CA THR A 491 4.47 -5.43 -5.17
C THR A 491 5.74 -5.65 -4.36
N ALA A 492 6.16 -4.69 -3.53
CA ALA A 492 7.35 -4.83 -2.68
C ALA A 492 7.23 -4.07 -1.34
N GLY A 493 6.56 -2.92 -1.35
CA GLY A 493 6.42 -2.04 -0.20
C GLY A 493 5.14 -2.25 0.60
N LYS A 494 4.97 -1.38 1.58
CA LYS A 494 3.75 -1.15 2.36
C LYS A 494 3.49 0.35 2.49
N TYR A 495 2.31 0.73 2.97
CA TYR A 495 1.95 2.12 3.13
C TYR A 495 1.84 2.52 4.59
N PHE A 496 2.26 3.73 4.90
CA PHE A 496 1.99 4.42 6.15
C PHE A 496 0.79 5.35 5.93
N LEU A 497 -0.36 5.01 6.54
CA LEU A 497 -1.66 5.60 6.18
C LEU A 497 -2.06 6.80 7.03
N VAL A 498 -1.67 6.81 8.30
CA VAL A 498 -2.07 7.86 9.23
C VAL A 498 -0.86 8.35 9.99
N ASN A 499 -0.43 9.57 9.66
CA ASN A 499 0.53 10.34 10.44
C ASN A 499 -0.20 10.86 11.69
N ASN A 500 -0.82 12.03 11.53
CA ASN A 500 -1.32 12.84 12.64
C ASN A 500 -2.84 12.76 12.84
N GLY A 501 -3.57 12.00 12.01
CA GLY A 501 -5.04 12.05 11.98
C GLY A 501 -5.53 13.37 11.40
N PRO A 502 -6.82 13.73 11.58
CA PRO A 502 -7.36 14.95 11.00
C PRO A 502 -6.65 16.21 11.44
N TYR A 503 -6.32 17.06 10.47
CA TYR A 503 -5.81 18.39 10.74
C TYR A 503 -6.94 19.36 11.10
N PHE A 504 -6.68 20.28 12.03
CA PHE A 504 -7.60 21.35 12.47
C PHE A 504 -8.29 22.13 11.33
N PRO A 505 -7.65 22.40 10.17
CA PRO A 505 -8.31 23.06 9.04
C PRO A 505 -9.58 22.34 8.56
N ASN A 506 -9.65 21.02 8.69
CA ASN A 506 -10.81 20.21 8.29
C ASN A 506 -12.00 20.35 9.25
N TYR A 507 -11.80 20.93 10.44
CA TYR A 507 -12.83 21.11 11.48
C TYR A 507 -13.27 22.58 11.65
N ASN A 508 -12.90 23.46 10.71
CA ASN A 508 -13.12 24.91 10.79
C ASN A 508 -12.52 25.55 12.07
N VAL A 509 -11.48 24.95 12.63
CA VAL A 509 -10.74 25.52 13.76
C VAL A 509 -9.74 26.55 13.22
N PRO A 510 -9.70 27.79 13.72
CA PRO A 510 -8.80 28.82 13.22
C PRO A 510 -7.33 28.41 13.31
N ALA A 511 -6.57 28.58 12.22
CA ALA A 511 -5.12 28.41 12.20
C ALA A 511 -4.41 29.74 12.53
N ASP A 512 -3.34 29.67 13.33
CA ASP A 512 -2.43 30.80 13.54
C ASP A 512 -1.14 30.60 12.75
N GLU A 513 -1.20 30.89 11.45
CA GLU A 513 -0.05 30.77 10.54
C GLU A 513 1.15 31.65 10.91
N LYS A 514 0.98 32.60 11.85
CA LYS A 514 2.07 33.48 12.31
C LYS A 514 2.83 32.90 13.49
N ASP A 515 2.29 31.91 14.18
CA ASP A 515 3.00 31.22 15.24
C ASP A 515 3.89 30.12 14.63
N PRO A 516 5.23 30.25 14.68
CA PRO A 516 6.13 29.22 14.16
C PRO A 516 6.02 27.89 14.94
N TYR A 517 5.34 27.87 16.08
CA TYR A 517 5.06 26.67 16.88
C TYR A 517 3.62 26.15 16.69
N TYR A 518 2.81 26.79 15.84
CA TYR A 518 1.49 26.29 15.49
C TYR A 518 1.60 24.90 14.90
N ASN A 519 0.81 23.96 15.42
CA ASN A 519 0.71 22.62 14.90
C ASN A 519 -0.76 22.31 14.59
N TYR A 520 -1.01 21.81 13.39
CA TYR A 520 -2.33 21.52 12.86
C TYR A 520 -2.92 20.18 13.35
N ASN A 521 -2.15 19.38 14.10
CA ASN A 521 -2.53 18.04 14.53
C ASN A 521 -3.45 18.05 15.78
N LEU A 522 -4.62 17.42 15.63
CA LEU A 522 -5.64 17.24 16.67
C LEU A 522 -5.31 16.17 17.75
N PHE A 523 -4.44 15.20 17.47
CA PHE A 523 -4.31 13.95 18.25
C PHE A 523 -2.95 13.73 18.91
N PHE A 524 -2.26 14.78 19.34
CA PHE A 524 -1.06 14.61 20.19
C PHE A 524 -1.38 14.13 21.61
N TYR A 525 -2.57 14.43 22.10
CA TYR A 525 -2.95 14.10 23.47
C TYR A 525 -3.17 12.59 23.61
N PRO A 526 -2.62 11.95 24.66
CA PRO A 526 -2.99 10.59 25.02
C PRO A 526 -4.51 10.48 25.21
N GLY A 527 -5.10 9.39 24.72
CA GLY A 527 -6.54 9.14 24.80
C GLY A 527 -7.09 8.31 23.65
N PRO A 528 -8.37 7.93 23.74
CA PRO A 528 -8.99 6.98 22.80
C PRO A 528 -9.26 7.56 21.41
N ALA A 529 -9.29 8.89 21.27
CA ALA A 529 -9.69 9.57 20.05
C ALA A 529 -8.79 9.22 18.85
N ARG A 530 -7.46 9.17 19.06
CA ARG A 530 -6.52 8.72 18.03
C ARG A 530 -6.83 7.28 17.62
N GLY A 531 -7.01 6.40 18.61
CA GLY A 531 -7.33 4.99 18.39
C GLY A 531 -8.56 4.79 17.50
N TRP A 532 -9.62 5.59 17.68
CA TRP A 532 -10.82 5.54 16.84
C TRP A 532 -10.52 5.82 15.36
N ILE A 533 -9.80 6.91 15.08
CA ILE A 533 -9.44 7.30 13.72
C ILE A 533 -8.50 6.26 13.10
N CYS A 534 -7.47 5.88 13.83
CA CYS A 534 -6.45 4.93 13.39
C CYS A 534 -6.99 3.52 13.15
N ARG A 535 -8.19 3.15 13.62
CA ARG A 535 -8.82 1.87 13.24
C ARG A 535 -9.61 1.93 11.93
N THR A 536 -9.81 3.10 11.33
CA THR A 536 -10.49 3.24 10.03
C THR A 536 -9.80 2.45 8.90
N PRO A 537 -8.45 2.43 8.79
CA PRO A 537 -7.74 1.61 7.79
C PRO A 537 -7.95 0.10 7.94
N LEU A 538 -8.49 -0.40 9.05
CA LEU A 538 -8.78 -1.83 9.19
C LEU A 538 -9.84 -2.33 8.22
N THR A 539 -10.66 -1.43 7.64
CA THR A 539 -11.65 -1.79 6.60
C THR A 539 -11.00 -2.34 5.33
N TYR A 540 -9.73 -2.02 5.08
CA TYR A 540 -8.99 -2.59 3.97
C TYR A 540 -8.67 -4.07 4.16
N ASP A 541 -8.60 -4.60 5.40
CA ASP A 541 -8.11 -5.96 5.68
C ASP A 541 -8.88 -7.04 4.93
N LYS A 542 -10.11 -6.74 4.51
CA LYS A 542 -10.94 -7.55 3.62
C LYS A 542 -10.29 -7.85 2.25
N TRP A 543 -9.55 -6.90 1.67
CA TRP A 543 -8.92 -6.98 0.35
C TRP A 543 -7.38 -6.87 0.40
N ILE A 544 -6.87 -6.05 1.32
CA ILE A 544 -5.44 -5.77 1.51
C ILE A 544 -5.12 -6.01 2.99
N PRO A 545 -4.29 -7.00 3.33
CA PRO A 545 -3.92 -7.28 4.72
C PRO A 545 -3.46 -6.03 5.47
N SER A 546 -4.01 -5.79 6.66
CA SER A 546 -3.71 -4.62 7.50
C SER A 546 -2.22 -4.42 7.80
N VAL A 547 -1.40 -5.49 7.80
CA VAL A 547 0.07 -5.43 7.97
C VAL A 547 0.79 -4.63 6.89
N LEU A 548 0.12 -4.37 5.77
CA LEU A 548 0.58 -3.54 4.66
C LEU A 548 0.11 -2.08 4.75
N LEU A 549 -0.61 -1.72 5.80
CA LEU A 549 -1.20 -0.41 6.04
C LEU A 549 -0.78 0.06 7.44
N LEU A 550 0.53 0.29 7.59
CA LEU A 550 1.16 0.71 8.85
C LEU A 550 0.45 1.94 9.42
N THR A 551 0.08 1.84 10.68
CA THR A 551 -0.56 2.94 11.42
C THR A 551 -0.03 2.93 12.84
N HIS A 552 0.28 4.12 13.34
CA HIS A 552 1.01 4.29 14.58
C HIS A 552 0.11 4.66 15.76
N TYR A 553 0.35 4.02 16.91
CA TYR A 553 -0.38 4.22 18.16
C TYR A 553 0.51 4.74 19.28
N LEU A 554 -0.12 5.44 20.23
CA LEU A 554 0.52 6.10 21.35
C LEU A 554 0.74 5.11 22.51
N PRO A 555 1.98 4.84 22.94
CA PRO A 555 2.27 3.95 24.07
C PRO A 555 2.17 4.65 25.44
N ASP A 556 1.77 5.92 25.45
CA ASP A 556 1.69 6.77 26.63
C ASP A 556 0.82 6.16 27.74
N ASP A 557 1.25 6.35 28.99
CA ASP A 557 0.44 6.10 30.18
C ASP A 557 -0.87 6.93 30.17
N PRO A 558 -1.91 6.51 30.92
CA PRO A 558 -1.97 5.35 31.81
C PRO A 558 -2.28 4.03 31.09
N VAL A 559 -2.28 2.92 31.83
CA VAL A 559 -2.60 1.56 31.36
C VAL A 559 -3.89 1.46 30.55
N THR A 560 -4.92 2.26 30.87
CA THR A 560 -6.18 2.27 30.10
C THR A 560 -5.97 2.79 28.67
N ASN A 561 -5.16 3.84 28.49
CA ASN A 561 -4.76 4.33 27.17
C ASN A 561 -3.89 3.31 26.43
N GLN A 562 -2.92 2.71 27.13
CA GLN A 562 -2.06 1.66 26.55
C GLN A 562 -2.90 0.47 26.07
N THR A 563 -3.87 0.03 26.86
CA THR A 563 -4.74 -1.10 26.51
C THR A 563 -5.51 -0.82 25.22
N VAL A 564 -6.12 0.36 25.07
CA VAL A 564 -6.85 0.71 23.84
C VAL A 564 -5.93 0.79 22.61
N ASN A 565 -4.75 1.38 22.78
CA ASN A 565 -3.79 1.56 21.69
C ASN A 565 -3.16 0.22 21.27
N ILE A 566 -2.73 -0.61 22.21
CA ILE A 566 -2.19 -1.94 21.91
C ILE A 566 -3.27 -2.86 21.35
N ALA A 567 -4.48 -2.83 21.89
CA ALA A 567 -5.62 -3.57 21.35
C ALA A 567 -5.92 -3.21 19.89
N SER A 568 -5.69 -1.96 19.48
CA SER A 568 -5.83 -1.52 18.09
C SER A 568 -4.64 -1.96 17.25
N LEU A 569 -3.42 -1.79 17.76
CA LEU A 569 -2.16 -2.13 17.09
C LEU A 569 -2.11 -3.59 16.65
N ILE A 570 -2.49 -4.53 17.54
CA ILE A 570 -2.41 -5.98 17.28
C ILE A 570 -3.37 -6.47 16.20
N LEU A 571 -4.33 -5.64 15.76
CA LEU A 571 -5.24 -5.98 14.65
C LEU A 571 -4.54 -5.94 13.28
N GLY A 572 -3.25 -5.63 13.25
CA GLY A 572 -2.39 -5.76 12.08
C GLY A 572 -1.73 -4.45 11.65
N GLN A 573 -1.87 -3.37 12.41
CA GLN A 573 -1.30 -2.07 12.05
C GLN A 573 0.05 -1.80 12.70
N ASN A 574 0.40 -2.52 13.78
CA ASN A 574 1.77 -2.85 14.18
C ASN A 574 2.76 -1.71 14.55
N GLY A 575 2.38 -0.44 14.52
CA GLY A 575 3.32 0.65 14.81
C GLY A 575 3.06 1.41 16.11
N LEU A 576 4.15 1.83 16.75
CA LEU A 576 4.20 2.67 17.94
C LEU A 576 4.84 4.01 17.62
N TRP A 577 4.36 5.05 18.30
CA TRP A 577 4.78 6.42 18.06
C TRP A 577 4.45 7.27 19.27
N GLY A 578 5.42 7.99 19.82
CA GLY A 578 5.21 8.76 21.05
C GLY A 578 6.49 8.97 21.86
N ASP A 579 6.33 9.44 23.09
CA ASP A 579 7.44 9.66 24.03
C ASP A 579 7.76 8.39 24.81
N LEU A 580 8.72 7.59 24.33
CA LEU A 580 9.08 6.35 25.01
C LEU A 580 9.67 6.60 26.40
N LEU A 581 10.48 7.64 26.55
CA LEU A 581 11.15 7.95 27.82
C LEU A 581 10.17 8.50 28.87
N GLY A 582 8.97 8.91 28.45
CA GLY A 582 7.88 9.31 29.34
C GLY A 582 7.06 8.14 29.90
N ILE A 583 7.26 6.91 29.44
CA ILE A 583 6.49 5.73 29.87
C ILE A 583 7.04 5.22 31.20
N SER A 584 6.16 4.92 32.16
CA SER A 584 6.49 4.24 33.41
C SER A 584 7.04 2.83 33.19
N GLN A 585 7.82 2.32 34.14
CA GLN A 585 8.34 0.95 34.08
C GLN A 585 7.21 -0.10 34.08
N GLU A 586 6.13 0.18 34.82
CA GLU A 586 4.91 -0.62 34.82
C GLU A 586 4.24 -0.63 33.44
N GLY A 587 4.13 0.55 32.80
CA GLY A 587 3.58 0.68 31.44
C GLY A 587 4.41 -0.08 30.40
N VAL A 588 5.74 0.03 30.46
CA VAL A 588 6.65 -0.74 29.60
C VAL A 588 6.43 -2.24 29.78
N SER A 589 6.40 -2.72 31.03
CA SER A 589 6.20 -4.14 31.34
C SER A 589 4.83 -4.65 30.88
N TYR A 590 3.79 -3.82 31.01
CA TYR A 590 2.44 -4.15 30.58
C TYR A 590 2.34 -4.30 29.05
N ILE A 591 2.86 -3.33 28.29
CA ILE A 591 2.89 -3.40 26.83
C ILE A 591 3.72 -4.61 26.38
N ALA A 592 4.88 -4.84 26.99
CA ALA A 592 5.75 -5.97 26.68
C ALA A 592 5.03 -7.32 26.84
N SER A 593 4.25 -7.47 27.91
CA SER A 593 3.45 -8.68 28.14
C SER A 593 2.43 -8.90 27.02
N LEU A 594 1.69 -7.86 26.62
CA LEU A 594 0.68 -7.96 25.57
C LEU A 594 1.30 -8.27 24.20
N LEU A 595 2.36 -7.55 23.84
CA LEU A 595 3.07 -7.76 22.58
C LEU A 595 3.79 -9.11 22.55
N GLY A 596 4.29 -9.60 23.69
CA GLY A 596 4.84 -10.94 23.84
C GLY A 596 3.83 -12.03 23.49
N MET A 597 2.61 -11.93 24.00
CA MET A 597 1.52 -12.86 23.64
C MET A 597 1.11 -12.72 22.17
N TYR A 598 0.93 -11.50 21.67
CA TYR A 598 0.64 -11.25 20.26
C TYR A 598 1.69 -11.91 19.34
N LYS A 599 2.97 -11.80 19.66
CA LYS A 599 4.06 -12.40 18.87
C LYS A 599 3.97 -13.93 18.75
N GLN A 600 3.35 -14.62 19.70
CA GLN A 600 3.15 -16.08 19.62
C GLN A 600 2.11 -16.48 18.54
N ILE A 601 1.22 -15.57 18.15
CA ILE A 601 0.06 -15.82 17.27
C ILE A 601 -0.06 -14.85 16.09
N ARG A 602 0.89 -13.92 15.92
CA ARG A 602 0.79 -12.84 14.93
C ARG A 602 0.71 -13.33 13.49
N GLU A 603 1.37 -14.44 13.16
CA GLU A 603 1.31 -15.02 11.81
C GLU A 603 -0.09 -15.58 11.54
N ASP A 604 -0.69 -16.30 12.51
CA ASP A 604 -2.08 -16.75 12.45
C ASP A 604 -3.05 -15.57 12.28
N MET A 605 -2.87 -14.50 13.08
CA MET A 605 -3.67 -13.28 12.97
C MET A 605 -3.49 -12.52 11.65
N THR A 606 -2.30 -12.60 11.05
CA THR A 606 -2.00 -11.93 9.76
C THR A 606 -2.66 -12.68 8.61
N ALA A 607 -2.61 -14.01 8.65
CA ALA A 607 -3.30 -14.88 7.70
C ALA A 607 -4.84 -14.79 7.82
N ALA A 608 -5.36 -14.58 9.04
CA ALA A 608 -6.79 -14.48 9.28
C ALA A 608 -7.39 -13.17 8.72
N PRO A 609 -8.54 -13.23 8.01
CA PRO A 609 -9.28 -12.03 7.65
C PRO A 609 -9.88 -11.38 8.90
N LEU A 610 -9.92 -10.04 8.92
CA LEU A 610 -10.56 -9.29 10.00
C LEU A 610 -12.10 -9.37 9.91
N LEU A 611 -12.73 -9.91 10.93
CA LEU A 611 -14.19 -9.92 11.07
C LEU A 611 -14.62 -8.81 12.03
N GLN A 612 -15.39 -7.85 11.52
CA GLN A 612 -15.85 -6.69 12.29
C GLN A 612 -17.34 -6.82 12.67
N THR A 613 -17.67 -6.34 13.87
CA THR A 613 -19.04 -6.06 14.33
C THR A 613 -19.11 -4.65 14.89
N GLY A 614 -20.06 -3.84 14.42
CA GLY A 614 -20.12 -2.41 14.77
C GLY A 614 -19.16 -1.56 13.93
N GLN A 615 -19.07 -0.27 14.24
CA GLN A 615 -18.20 0.71 13.58
C GLN A 615 -17.18 1.29 14.56
N PRO A 616 -16.04 1.82 14.09
CA PRO A 616 -15.11 2.57 14.95
C PRO A 616 -15.83 3.63 15.80
N GLY A 617 -15.62 3.59 17.12
CA GLY A 617 -16.24 4.52 18.06
C GLY A 617 -17.66 4.15 18.54
N THR A 618 -18.24 3.03 18.08
CA THR A 618 -19.58 2.58 18.51
C THR A 618 -19.55 1.62 19.70
N ASN A 619 -20.72 1.29 20.25
CA ASN A 619 -20.89 0.30 21.32
C ASN A 619 -21.96 -0.73 20.90
N PRO A 620 -21.59 -2.01 20.65
CA PRO A 620 -20.25 -2.57 20.69
C PRO A 620 -19.44 -2.26 19.41
N GLU A 621 -18.11 -2.23 19.55
CA GLU A 621 -17.16 -2.32 18.45
C GLU A 621 -16.28 -3.56 18.69
N VAL A 622 -16.32 -4.55 17.81
CA VAL A 622 -15.63 -5.84 17.98
C VAL A 622 -14.88 -6.24 16.73
N TYR A 623 -13.66 -6.74 16.91
CA TYR A 623 -12.82 -7.29 15.87
C TYR A 623 -12.37 -8.70 16.22
N GLU A 624 -12.50 -9.63 15.30
CA GLU A 624 -12.00 -11.00 15.41
C GLU A 624 -10.98 -11.25 14.29
N LYS A 625 -9.76 -11.64 14.67
CA LYS A 625 -8.71 -12.19 13.79
C LYS A 625 -8.27 -13.54 14.33
N VAL A 626 -9.14 -14.52 14.20
CA VAL A 626 -8.87 -15.91 14.56
C VAL A 626 -8.66 -16.70 13.28
N ASN A 627 -7.52 -17.38 13.17
CA ASN A 627 -7.23 -18.22 12.02
C ASN A 627 -8.21 -19.40 11.99
N PRO A 628 -8.98 -19.57 10.91
CA PRO A 628 -10.04 -20.59 10.85
C PRO A 628 -9.50 -22.04 10.85
N VAL A 629 -8.20 -22.24 10.56
CA VAL A 629 -7.56 -23.55 10.52
C VAL A 629 -6.95 -23.91 11.87
N SER A 630 -6.18 -22.99 12.47
CA SER A 630 -5.47 -23.27 13.73
C SER A 630 -6.29 -22.94 14.98
N GLY A 631 -7.35 -22.14 14.85
CA GLY A 631 -8.10 -21.56 15.97
C GLY A 631 -7.30 -20.54 16.79
N ARG A 632 -6.06 -20.22 16.40
CA ARG A 632 -5.21 -19.26 17.09
C ARG A 632 -5.48 -17.85 16.58
N GLY A 633 -5.37 -16.87 17.47
CA GLY A 633 -5.60 -15.48 17.10
C GLY A 633 -6.15 -14.64 18.24
N ALA A 634 -6.84 -13.55 17.91
CA ALA A 634 -7.40 -12.65 18.92
C ALA A 634 -8.81 -12.17 18.62
N VAL A 635 -9.54 -11.87 19.67
CA VAL A 635 -10.77 -11.07 19.64
C VAL A 635 -10.57 -9.84 20.50
N VAL A 636 -10.94 -8.68 19.97
CA VAL A 636 -10.81 -7.38 20.63
C VAL A 636 -12.17 -6.70 20.66
N LEU A 637 -12.61 -6.31 21.86
CA LEU A 637 -13.84 -5.56 22.08
C LEU A 637 -13.47 -4.16 22.58
N PHE A 638 -14.09 -3.14 22.01
CA PHE A 638 -13.97 -1.76 22.48
C PHE A 638 -15.29 -1.31 23.09
N ALA A 639 -15.18 -0.58 24.19
CA ALA A 639 -16.27 0.18 24.77
C ALA A 639 -15.88 1.66 24.85
N ASN A 640 -16.74 2.52 24.30
CA ASN A 640 -16.53 3.96 24.18
C ASN A 640 -17.40 4.75 25.17
N SER A 641 -17.81 4.12 26.29
CA SER A 641 -18.96 4.56 27.11
C SER A 641 -18.88 5.96 27.73
N PHE A 642 -19.83 6.81 27.36
CA PHE A 642 -20.21 8.04 28.09
C PHE A 642 -21.70 7.95 28.49
N GLY A 643 -22.01 7.99 29.79
CA GLY A 643 -23.37 7.96 30.33
C GLY A 643 -24.04 9.34 30.35
N GLN A 644 -25.28 9.42 30.84
CA GLN A 644 -25.91 10.68 31.25
C GLN A 644 -25.88 10.78 32.79
N PRO A 645 -25.32 11.87 33.35
CA PRO A 645 -24.61 12.95 32.68
C PRO A 645 -23.24 12.51 32.11
N PHE A 646 -22.77 13.17 31.04
CA PHE A 646 -21.58 12.81 30.23
C PHE A 646 -20.25 12.57 31.00
N HIS A 647 -20.20 12.93 32.28
CA HIS A 647 -19.07 12.71 33.18
C HIS A 647 -19.18 11.42 34.02
N LYS A 648 -20.24 10.62 33.86
CA LYS A 648 -20.40 9.31 34.53
C LYS A 648 -20.31 8.19 33.50
N ALA A 649 -19.36 7.28 33.69
CA ALA A 649 -19.30 6.08 32.89
C ALA A 649 -20.53 5.20 33.16
N ARG A 650 -21.07 4.60 32.09
CA ARG A 650 -22.14 3.60 32.19
C ARG A 650 -21.49 2.22 32.12
N ASN A 651 -21.86 1.35 33.05
CA ASN A 651 -21.51 -0.07 32.96
C ASN A 651 -22.10 -0.64 31.65
N VAL A 652 -21.23 -1.15 30.80
CA VAL A 652 -21.60 -1.84 29.56
C VAL A 652 -21.13 -3.27 29.66
N GLN A 653 -22.08 -4.19 29.63
CA GLN A 653 -21.81 -5.61 29.45
C GLN A 653 -22.06 -5.95 27.98
N HIS A 654 -21.09 -6.60 27.36
CA HIS A 654 -21.22 -7.11 26.00
C HIS A 654 -20.97 -8.61 25.97
N THR A 655 -21.79 -9.32 25.18
CA THR A 655 -21.58 -10.73 24.87
C THR A 655 -21.29 -10.87 23.39
N TYR A 656 -20.18 -11.51 23.06
CA TYR A 656 -19.78 -11.83 21.70
C TYR A 656 -19.57 -13.34 21.58
N ILE A 657 -19.94 -13.91 20.44
CA ILE A 657 -19.68 -15.31 20.12
C ILE A 657 -18.77 -15.31 18.90
N THR A 658 -17.66 -16.04 18.97
CA THR A 658 -16.69 -16.08 17.87
C THR A 658 -17.33 -16.64 16.61
N ARG A 659 -16.91 -16.14 15.46
CA ARG A 659 -17.34 -16.63 14.15
C ARG A 659 -16.50 -17.80 13.66
N ASN A 660 -15.30 -17.98 14.22
CA ASN A 660 -14.45 -19.14 14.01
C ASN A 660 -14.34 -19.98 15.30
N ILE A 661 -14.01 -21.26 15.12
CA ILE A 661 -13.56 -22.12 16.22
C ILE A 661 -12.25 -21.58 16.79
N VAL A 662 -12.05 -21.74 18.09
CA VAL A 662 -10.89 -21.20 18.79
C VAL A 662 -10.04 -22.28 19.44
N HIS A 663 -8.77 -21.96 19.62
CA HIS A 663 -7.84 -22.78 20.39
C HIS A 663 -8.20 -22.79 21.89
N GLU A 664 -7.99 -23.91 22.57
CA GLU A 664 -8.39 -24.12 23.98
C GLU A 664 -7.62 -23.25 24.98
N ALA A 665 -6.34 -22.97 24.72
CA ALA A 665 -5.53 -22.07 25.53
C ALA A 665 -5.99 -20.62 25.34
N VAL A 666 -6.46 -19.98 26.42
CA VAL A 666 -7.00 -18.61 26.41
C VAL A 666 -6.27 -17.74 27.41
N TRP A 667 -5.95 -16.52 26.98
CA TRP A 667 -5.63 -15.41 27.86
C TRP A 667 -6.59 -14.26 27.60
N CYS A 668 -7.04 -13.55 28.63
CA CYS A 668 -7.87 -12.36 28.46
C CYS A 668 -7.55 -11.28 29.50
N THR A 669 -7.84 -10.03 29.15
CA THR A 669 -7.76 -8.89 30.07
C THR A 669 -8.73 -9.06 31.25
N PRO A 670 -8.47 -8.42 32.41
CA PRO A 670 -9.39 -8.43 33.55
C PRO A 670 -10.81 -7.98 33.17
N GLY A 671 -11.83 -8.56 33.82
CA GLY A 671 -13.25 -8.22 33.55
C GLY A 671 -13.85 -8.94 32.34
N VAL A 672 -13.13 -9.91 31.76
CA VAL A 672 -13.58 -10.77 30.67
C VAL A 672 -13.76 -12.21 31.17
N LEU A 673 -14.88 -12.82 30.82
CA LEU A 673 -15.13 -14.26 30.97
C LEU A 673 -15.20 -14.88 29.58
N VAL A 674 -14.45 -15.97 29.39
CA VAL A 674 -14.45 -16.74 28.14
C VAL A 674 -14.86 -18.17 28.44
N SER A 675 -15.87 -18.66 27.71
CA SER A 675 -16.32 -20.05 27.77
C SER A 675 -16.31 -20.65 26.37
N ILE A 676 -15.38 -21.59 26.13
CA ILE A 676 -15.35 -22.38 24.91
C ILE A 676 -16.42 -23.47 25.01
N GLN A 677 -17.29 -23.54 24.02
CA GLN A 677 -18.39 -24.49 23.95
C GLN A 677 -17.96 -25.83 23.35
N GLU A 678 -18.80 -26.86 23.44
CA GLU A 678 -18.50 -28.21 22.94
C GLU A 678 -18.25 -28.25 21.41
N ASP A 679 -18.81 -27.30 20.67
CA ASP A 679 -18.63 -27.14 19.22
C ASP A 679 -17.40 -26.27 18.84
N GLY A 680 -16.60 -25.85 19.82
CA GLY A 680 -15.33 -25.15 19.63
C GLY A 680 -15.43 -23.63 19.51
N TYR A 681 -16.64 -23.04 19.51
CA TYR A 681 -16.82 -21.59 19.52
C TYR A 681 -16.66 -21.02 20.94
N ALA A 682 -16.13 -19.79 21.05
CA ALA A 682 -16.04 -19.10 22.33
C ALA A 682 -17.18 -18.11 22.55
N VAL A 683 -17.79 -18.19 23.73
CA VAL A 683 -18.68 -17.16 24.27
C VAL A 683 -17.85 -16.23 25.15
N ILE A 684 -17.76 -14.97 24.76
CA ILE A 684 -16.97 -13.93 25.43
C ILE A 684 -17.94 -12.95 26.08
N GLN A 685 -17.85 -12.78 27.40
CA GLN A 685 -18.58 -11.78 28.16
C GLN A 685 -17.59 -10.77 28.72
N ALA A 686 -17.69 -9.51 28.28
CA ALA A 686 -16.82 -8.43 28.73
C ALA A 686 -17.63 -7.36 29.46
N GLU A 687 -17.16 -6.93 30.62
CA GLU A 687 -17.75 -5.86 31.39
C GLU A 687 -16.84 -4.63 31.39
N PHE A 688 -17.39 -3.49 30.98
CA PHE A 688 -16.69 -2.20 30.93
C PHE A 688 -17.33 -1.22 31.90
N ASN A 689 -16.54 -0.77 32.87
CA ASN A 689 -16.94 0.27 33.82
C ASN A 689 -16.53 1.68 33.38
N GLU A 690 -15.68 1.79 32.36
CA GLU A 690 -15.18 3.02 31.74
C GLU A 690 -14.81 2.75 30.27
N PRO A 691 -14.55 3.78 29.44
CA PRO A 691 -14.04 3.58 28.09
C PRO A 691 -12.74 2.77 28.10
N GLY A 692 -12.64 1.76 27.25
CA GLY A 692 -11.50 0.85 27.25
C GLY A 692 -11.59 -0.22 26.17
N ALA A 693 -10.68 -1.18 26.25
CA ALA A 693 -10.65 -2.34 25.37
C ALA A 693 -10.48 -3.63 26.19
N ALA A 694 -11.09 -4.70 25.71
CA ALA A 694 -10.88 -6.06 26.19
C ALA A 694 -10.15 -6.85 25.11
N ILE A 695 -9.05 -7.49 25.48
CA ILE A 695 -8.22 -8.30 24.58
C ILE A 695 -8.37 -9.76 25.01
N ILE A 696 -8.64 -10.63 24.04
CA ILE A 696 -8.71 -12.07 24.23
C ILE A 696 -7.77 -12.72 23.21
N PHE A 697 -6.78 -13.45 23.70
CA PHE A 697 -5.85 -14.22 22.90
C PHE A 697 -6.16 -15.71 22.99
N PHE A 698 -6.14 -16.38 21.83
CA PHE A 698 -6.32 -17.83 21.69
C PHE A 698 -5.03 -18.45 21.16
N GLY A 699 -4.52 -19.47 21.84
CA GLY A 699 -3.29 -20.18 21.47
C GLY A 699 -2.01 -19.48 21.92
N VAL A 700 -2.03 -18.84 23.09
CA VAL A 700 -0.87 -18.25 23.77
C VAL A 700 -0.59 -18.97 25.09
N HIS A 701 0.67 -18.94 25.54
CA HIS A 701 1.14 -19.56 26.78
C HIS A 701 1.85 -18.58 27.69
#